data_AF-A0A935P2J6-F1
#
_entry.id   AF-A0A935P2J6-F1
#
_cell.length_a   1.000
_cell.length_b   1.000
_cell.length_c   1.000
_cell.angle_alpha   90.00
_cell.angle_beta   90.00
_cell.angle_gamma   90.00
#
_symmetry.space_group_name_H-M   'P 1'
#
loop_
_entity.id
_entity.type
_entity.pdbx_description
1 polymer ?
#
loop_
_entity_poly.entity_id
_entity_poly.type
_entity_poly.pdbx_seq_one_letter_code
_entity_poly.pdbx_strand_id
1 'polypeptide(L)'
;MGRRVRIFHISDLHARSTNGPQAERAAREAPSRRRVLGKEWEDNLAELRADGTAVDLVVFTGDLGDWGHGTDYTMGVEFLRRTCAVLGVPIERLFVVPGNHDIARKTEEERWKALREKMAQGGLRASDWMAGGSPPPGFEDDWRDAVLHRQESFWHAVTVDLGRGELAPWQNRHKRLGYQVRVPLDGLDTTLWIIGLDTSWLAGDESDTGKLWLTEHQIELVTADYEGVGLPGFRLALMHHRFADLADGDRAPRLMADRVDLLLHGHQHEPMVEPWTSPDHALLVLAAGCLYEGDEQHRYPNACQMLDVELSDDTGRPGRVSVRFRGWADRNGLFWGDDWLLYKSARGGRLELERLAHGWQVRGEAPRVPPWMPASSEVFVGRGAELRKLDEAMRAGAGARVAVVAVQGMAGVGKSFLVEQFCAKNRVRFGTICRWVLDPANPPTAAHGLLEIARQAGFDVDRIPPKELATVLNEREILVHIDNVDGREAATLVGELLGSLPQRPAIVTGRYMALGTTPGSGWQRVEVESLDADTSVALLRKELGGDAPSEAQMRGLASELGGLPLAIHLAAGYLRSGYTAEDFLGEFRSRLLALPPVDPVDPTSKGRSRGIVAVAFEISRSLFLAEATKRGKDWDAALSALGWAPLVGFGRSLGAAIVDVPADEIGPFLQAATALSLVRRVEAKERPDGAWSVHPLVAEFLRTKHARGPIDERITFWVAKHADGNPESRSERWAVLSRESSAVHWWLAEADDESLTKVLPRCWEYGSSHGPVRPWLDAARRASKRLHPARAKVAWAWAQLASQVGELSEVLQAAEIVRQEGDGERDRALAAGLGADILVARGELDEGLRIRREEALPVYERLGDVRSKAVTMGQIADILVAQGNWTRACASSAKRRCRSTSAWAMCGPRP
;
A
#
# COMPACT_ATOMS: atom_id res chain seq x y z
N MET A 1 -22.95 16.53 -16.26
CA MET A 1 -21.89 17.17 -15.46
C MET A 1 -22.06 16.57 -14.08
N GLY A 2 -21.08 15.79 -13.60
CA GLY A 2 -21.24 14.95 -12.41
C GLY A 2 -21.69 15.76 -11.20
N ARG A 3 -22.61 15.21 -10.41
CA ARG A 3 -23.19 15.89 -9.26
C ARG A 3 -22.19 15.92 -8.10
N ARG A 4 -21.99 17.08 -7.47
CA ARG A 4 -20.94 17.30 -6.46
C ARG A 4 -21.53 17.73 -5.12
N VAL A 5 -20.98 17.21 -4.02
CA VAL A 5 -21.26 17.64 -2.64
C VAL A 5 -19.99 18.24 -2.05
N ARG A 6 -20.07 19.48 -1.56
CA ARG A 6 -18.95 20.19 -0.95
C ARG A 6 -19.08 20.26 0.57
N ILE A 7 -18.06 19.79 1.28
CA ILE A 7 -18.06 19.62 2.73
C ILE A 7 -16.88 20.36 3.33
N PHE A 8 -17.15 21.24 4.30
CA PHE A 8 -16.11 21.86 5.11
C PHE A 8 -15.92 21.08 6.41
N HIS A 9 -14.74 20.48 6.60
CA HIS A 9 -14.42 19.61 7.73
C HIS A 9 -13.40 20.27 8.65
N ILE A 10 -13.79 20.41 9.91
CA ILE A 10 -13.00 20.99 11.01
C ILE A 10 -13.15 20.11 12.26
N SER A 11 -12.18 20.19 13.17
CA SER A 11 -12.19 19.42 14.43
C SER A 11 -11.30 20.09 15.47
N ASP A 12 -11.45 19.70 16.74
CA ASP A 12 -10.48 19.99 17.81
C ASP A 12 -10.28 21.51 18.02
N LEU A 13 -11.35 22.18 18.46
CA LEU A 13 -11.33 23.60 18.79
C LEU A 13 -10.77 23.83 20.21
N HIS A 14 -11.04 22.91 21.14
CA HIS A 14 -10.67 23.02 22.55
C HIS A 14 -11.12 24.34 23.17
N ALA A 15 -12.41 24.70 23.03
CA ALA A 15 -12.90 25.97 23.53
C ALA A 15 -12.76 26.06 25.07
N ARG A 16 -12.26 27.19 25.56
CA ARG A 16 -12.09 27.48 26.99
C ARG A 16 -12.81 28.76 27.36
N SER A 17 -13.52 28.74 28.50
CA SER A 17 -14.21 29.93 29.01
C SER A 17 -13.36 30.73 30.00
N THR A 18 -13.39 32.06 29.90
CA THR A 18 -12.85 32.96 30.93
C THR A 18 -13.70 33.02 32.20
N ASN A 19 -14.89 32.42 32.17
CA ASN A 19 -15.82 32.35 33.30
C ASN A 19 -15.88 30.93 33.91
N GLY A 20 -15.04 30.01 33.42
CA GLY A 20 -15.02 28.61 33.84
C GLY A 20 -13.77 28.25 34.68
N PRO A 21 -13.62 26.97 35.04
CA PRO A 21 -12.50 26.48 35.86
C PRO A 21 -11.10 26.74 35.28
N GLN A 22 -11.01 27.08 33.99
CA GLN A 22 -9.77 27.36 33.27
C GLN A 22 -9.58 28.82 32.89
N ALA A 23 -10.25 29.74 33.58
CA ALA A 23 -10.26 31.17 33.25
C ALA A 23 -8.86 31.77 33.01
N GLU A 24 -7.88 31.43 33.86
CA GLU A 24 -6.51 31.92 33.75
C GLU A 24 -5.80 31.42 32.47
N ARG A 25 -6.02 30.15 32.11
CA ARG A 25 -5.45 29.56 30.89
C ARG A 25 -6.11 30.17 29.66
N ALA A 26 -7.45 30.28 29.66
CA ALA A 26 -8.23 30.92 28.61
C ALA A 26 -7.77 32.38 28.37
N ALA A 27 -7.53 33.14 29.44
CA ALA A 27 -7.04 34.52 29.34
C ALA A 27 -5.63 34.60 28.73
N ARG A 28 -4.76 33.65 29.06
CA ARG A 28 -3.37 33.58 28.56
C ARG A 28 -3.29 33.29 27.07
N GLU A 29 -4.10 32.36 26.57
CA GLU A 29 -4.08 31.96 25.16
C GLU A 29 -4.89 32.87 24.24
N ALA A 30 -5.83 33.65 24.79
CA ALA A 30 -6.78 34.45 24.00
C ALA A 30 -6.13 35.33 22.92
N PRO A 31 -4.97 36.00 23.13
CA PRO A 31 -4.29 36.75 22.06
C PRO A 31 -3.82 35.87 20.90
N SER A 32 -3.23 34.70 21.19
CA SER A 32 -2.74 33.76 20.19
C SER A 32 -3.91 33.10 19.45
N ARG A 33 -4.96 32.69 20.17
CA ARG A 33 -6.18 32.13 19.57
C ARG A 33 -6.87 33.13 18.66
N ARG A 34 -7.00 34.39 19.07
CA ARG A 34 -7.56 35.47 18.22
C ARG A 34 -6.75 35.74 16.96
N ARG A 35 -5.43 35.50 16.98
CA ARG A 35 -4.58 35.65 15.80
C ARG A 35 -4.82 34.56 14.75
N VAL A 36 -5.19 33.35 15.19
CA VAL A 36 -5.44 32.20 14.31
C VAL A 36 -6.90 32.15 13.87
N LEU A 37 -7.83 32.29 14.83
CA LEU A 37 -9.26 32.09 14.68
C LEU A 37 -10.08 33.40 14.62
N GLY A 38 -9.41 34.55 14.56
CA GLY A 38 -10.04 35.86 14.42
C GLY A 38 -10.25 36.26 12.97
N LYS A 39 -9.70 37.41 12.59
CA LYS A 39 -9.87 37.97 11.23
C LYS A 39 -9.26 37.07 10.16
N GLU A 40 -8.13 36.46 10.46
CA GLU A 40 -7.40 35.58 9.55
C GLU A 40 -8.20 34.32 9.21
N TRP A 41 -9.01 33.82 10.14
CA TRP A 41 -9.96 32.75 9.88
C TRP A 41 -11.11 33.20 8.97
N GLU A 42 -11.64 34.40 9.16
CA GLU A 42 -12.66 34.95 8.25
C GLU A 42 -12.10 35.16 6.84
N ASP A 43 -10.87 35.67 6.72
CA ASP A 43 -10.17 35.82 5.45
C ASP A 43 -9.95 34.44 4.78
N ASN A 44 -9.62 33.40 5.55
CA ASN A 44 -9.56 32.00 5.09
C ASN A 44 -10.90 31.51 4.53
N LEU A 45 -11.99 31.67 5.29
CA LEU A 45 -13.33 31.26 4.85
C LEU A 45 -13.80 32.05 3.62
N ALA A 46 -13.47 33.34 3.53
CA ALA A 46 -13.76 34.16 2.38
C ALA A 46 -12.99 33.69 1.13
N GLU A 47 -11.72 33.29 1.27
CA GLU A 47 -10.93 32.69 0.18
C GLU A 47 -11.53 31.36 -0.28
N LEU A 48 -11.96 30.50 0.66
CA LEU A 48 -12.62 29.23 0.33
C LEU A 48 -13.93 29.45 -0.44
N ARG A 49 -14.65 30.54 -0.17
CA ARG A 49 -15.87 30.93 -0.88
C ARG A 49 -15.61 31.61 -2.23
N ALA A 50 -14.44 32.25 -2.40
CA ALA A 50 -14.10 33.01 -3.60
C ALA A 50 -13.92 32.14 -4.87
N ASP A 51 -13.81 30.81 -4.72
CA ASP A 51 -13.71 29.88 -5.86
C ASP A 51 -15.05 29.67 -6.61
N GLY A 52 -16.14 30.28 -6.12
CA GLY A 52 -17.45 30.33 -6.78
C GLY A 52 -18.34 29.10 -6.58
N THR A 53 -17.92 28.10 -5.80
CA THR A 53 -18.72 26.90 -5.52
C THR A 53 -19.24 26.93 -4.08
N ALA A 54 -20.56 26.84 -3.92
CA ALA A 54 -21.21 26.88 -2.61
C ALA A 54 -20.82 25.67 -1.74
N VAL A 55 -20.71 25.88 -0.42
CA VAL A 55 -20.49 24.82 0.56
C VAL A 55 -21.85 24.24 0.94
N ASP A 56 -22.01 22.92 0.89
CA ASP A 56 -23.28 22.27 1.19
C ASP A 56 -23.42 21.97 2.69
N LEU A 57 -22.31 21.58 3.34
CA LEU A 57 -22.28 21.07 4.70
C LEU A 57 -21.06 21.57 5.46
N VAL A 58 -21.22 21.82 6.75
CA VAL A 58 -20.11 21.96 7.70
C VAL A 58 -20.16 20.75 8.63
N VAL A 59 -19.02 20.11 8.87
CA VAL A 59 -18.91 18.98 9.80
C VAL A 59 -17.83 19.26 10.83
N PHE A 60 -18.14 19.02 12.10
CA PHE A 60 -17.25 19.22 13.24
C PHE A 60 -17.06 17.89 13.99
N THR A 61 -15.86 17.32 13.95
CA THR A 61 -15.59 15.95 14.41
C THR A 61 -15.03 15.85 15.82
N GLY A 62 -15.51 16.68 16.73
CA GLY A 62 -15.29 16.56 18.19
C GLY A 62 -14.34 17.59 18.78
N ASP A 63 -14.31 17.61 20.11
CA ASP A 63 -13.53 18.54 20.94
C ASP A 63 -13.94 20.00 20.72
N LEU A 64 -15.25 20.23 20.86
CA LEU A 64 -15.83 21.57 20.79
C LEU A 64 -15.43 22.38 22.02
N GLY A 65 -15.53 21.77 23.20
CA GLY A 65 -14.99 22.26 24.47
C GLY A 65 -13.66 21.58 24.84
N ASP A 66 -13.04 22.02 25.93
CA ASP A 66 -11.79 21.42 26.42
C ASP A 66 -11.98 20.46 27.60
N TRP A 67 -12.96 20.68 28.50
CA TRP A 67 -13.12 19.89 29.75
C TRP A 67 -14.54 19.39 30.01
N GLY A 68 -15.41 19.41 28.99
CA GLY A 68 -16.80 18.99 29.11
C GLY A 68 -17.65 19.88 30.01
N HIS A 69 -17.19 21.07 30.38
CA HIS A 69 -17.93 21.99 31.22
C HIS A 69 -18.89 22.84 30.39
N GLY A 70 -20.13 23.03 30.87
CA GLY A 70 -21.16 23.82 30.18
C GLY A 70 -20.70 25.22 29.71
N THR A 71 -19.82 25.88 30.47
CA THR A 71 -19.29 27.21 30.13
C THR A 71 -18.37 27.23 28.91
N ASP A 72 -17.74 26.10 28.56
CA ASP A 72 -16.78 26.00 27.46
C ASP A 72 -17.47 26.12 26.09
N TYR A 73 -18.73 25.67 26.02
CA TYR A 73 -19.48 25.58 24.77
C TYR A 73 -19.99 26.91 24.25
N THR A 74 -20.14 27.97 25.07
CA THR A 74 -20.60 29.28 24.59
C THR A 74 -19.73 29.80 23.46
N MET A 75 -18.39 29.73 23.62
CA MET A 75 -17.45 30.16 22.59
C MET A 75 -17.46 29.21 21.38
N GLY A 76 -17.53 27.90 21.62
CA GLY A 76 -17.56 26.91 20.53
C GLY A 76 -18.81 27.05 19.65
N VAL A 77 -19.98 27.24 20.26
CA VAL A 77 -21.25 27.46 19.55
C VAL A 77 -21.21 28.75 18.74
N GLU A 78 -20.71 29.85 19.32
CA GLU A 78 -20.57 31.12 18.60
C GLU A 78 -19.62 30.99 17.40
N PHE A 79 -18.48 30.30 17.59
CA PHE A 79 -17.51 30.04 16.54
C PHE A 79 -18.12 29.26 15.37
N LEU A 80 -18.88 28.19 15.65
CA LEU A 80 -19.56 27.39 14.63
C LEU A 80 -20.65 28.20 13.90
N ARG A 81 -21.45 28.98 14.62
CA ARG A 81 -22.47 29.86 14.03
C ARG A 81 -21.85 30.90 13.09
N ARG A 82 -20.74 31.54 13.51
CA ARG A 82 -20.01 32.51 12.68
C ARG A 82 -19.40 31.85 11.45
N THR A 83 -18.78 30.69 11.61
CA THR A 83 -18.20 29.92 10.50
C THR A 83 -19.26 29.57 9.46
N CYS A 84 -20.42 29.06 9.88
CA CYS A 84 -21.55 28.77 9.01
C CYS A 84 -22.06 30.04 8.30
N ALA A 85 -22.20 31.16 9.03
CA ALA A 85 -22.68 32.42 8.47
C ALA A 85 -21.75 32.98 7.38
N VAL A 86 -20.42 32.95 7.58
CA VAL A 86 -19.45 33.44 6.58
C VAL A 86 -19.46 32.57 5.32
N LEU A 87 -19.52 31.24 5.49
CA LEU A 87 -19.63 30.28 4.39
C LEU A 87 -21.00 30.30 3.69
N GLY A 88 -22.03 30.88 4.31
CA GLY A 88 -23.40 30.90 3.79
C GLY A 88 -24.12 29.56 3.97
N VAL A 89 -23.69 28.74 4.92
CA VAL A 89 -24.28 27.43 5.23
C VAL A 89 -25.31 27.61 6.34
N PRO A 90 -26.57 27.15 6.17
CA PRO A 90 -27.57 27.24 7.22
C PRO A 90 -27.24 26.27 8.36
N ILE A 91 -27.65 26.59 9.59
CA ILE A 91 -27.21 25.85 10.78
C ILE A 91 -27.71 24.39 10.77
N GLU A 92 -28.80 24.11 10.06
CA GLU A 92 -29.39 22.79 9.82
C GLU A 92 -28.46 21.86 8.98
N ARG A 93 -27.42 22.42 8.37
CA ARG A 93 -26.39 21.72 7.58
C ARG A 93 -25.06 21.55 8.34
N LEU A 94 -25.02 21.90 9.63
CA LEU A 94 -23.87 21.73 10.53
C LEU A 94 -23.95 20.41 11.32
N PHE A 95 -23.11 19.43 11.06
CA PHE A 95 -23.16 18.15 11.79
C PHE A 95 -22.00 18.01 12.75
N VAL A 96 -22.28 17.56 13.98
CA VAL A 96 -21.29 17.53 15.07
C VAL A 96 -21.32 16.17 15.76
N VAL A 97 -20.17 15.70 16.23
CA VAL A 97 -20.02 14.53 17.11
C VAL A 97 -19.14 14.90 18.32
N PRO A 98 -19.30 14.26 19.48
CA PRO A 98 -18.48 14.57 20.65
C PRO A 98 -17.06 14.00 20.53
N GLY A 99 -16.09 14.70 21.13
CA GLY A 99 -14.73 14.20 21.35
C GLY A 99 -14.42 13.95 22.84
N ASN A 100 -13.21 13.48 23.15
CA ASN A 100 -12.83 13.15 24.54
C ASN A 100 -12.67 14.38 25.44
N HIS A 101 -12.47 15.57 24.89
CA HIS A 101 -12.48 16.84 25.63
C HIS A 101 -13.89 17.38 25.86
N ASP A 102 -14.89 16.84 25.17
CA ASP A 102 -16.31 17.14 25.43
C ASP A 102 -16.90 16.33 26.61
N ILE A 103 -16.12 15.44 27.22
CA ILE A 103 -16.54 14.62 28.36
C ILE A 103 -16.18 15.29 29.69
N ALA A 104 -17.15 15.43 30.59
CA ALA A 104 -16.92 15.90 31.95
C ALA A 104 -16.16 14.85 32.78
N ARG A 105 -14.82 14.80 32.66
CA ARG A 105 -13.99 13.69 33.16
C ARG A 105 -14.09 13.45 34.68
N LYS A 106 -14.32 14.50 35.46
CA LYS A 106 -14.44 14.46 36.94
C LYS A 106 -15.83 14.03 37.44
N THR A 107 -16.82 13.96 36.56
CA THR A 107 -18.17 13.54 36.90
C THR A 107 -18.23 12.01 36.85
N GLU A 108 -18.78 11.38 37.89
CA GLU A 108 -18.99 9.93 37.98
C GLU A 108 -17.73 9.07 37.76
N GLU A 109 -16.57 9.56 38.21
CA GLU A 109 -15.25 8.95 37.93
C GLU A 109 -15.15 7.48 38.38
N GLU A 110 -15.63 7.14 39.58
CA GLU A 110 -15.56 5.77 40.11
C GLU A 110 -16.45 4.81 39.30
N ARG A 111 -17.65 5.23 38.92
CA ARG A 111 -18.56 4.43 38.07
C ARG A 111 -17.99 4.27 36.67
N TRP A 112 -17.37 5.31 36.12
CA TRP A 112 -16.68 5.25 34.83
C TRP A 112 -15.51 4.25 34.86
N LYS A 113 -14.62 4.30 35.86
CA LYS A 113 -13.50 3.34 35.99
C LYS A 113 -14.02 1.90 36.01
N ALA A 114 -15.05 1.65 36.84
CA ALA A 114 -15.64 0.33 36.99
C ALA A 114 -16.30 -0.17 35.68
N LEU A 115 -17.02 0.71 34.96
CA LEU A 115 -17.63 0.35 33.69
C LEU A 115 -16.58 0.09 32.60
N ARG A 116 -15.56 0.94 32.52
CA ARG A 116 -14.49 0.83 31.52
C ARG A 116 -13.73 -0.48 31.61
N GLU A 117 -13.39 -0.91 32.83
CA GLU A 117 -12.74 -2.21 33.06
C GLU A 117 -13.65 -3.38 32.66
N LYS A 118 -14.96 -3.29 32.95
CA LYS A 118 -15.92 -4.35 32.62
C LYS A 118 -16.23 -4.45 31.13
N MET A 119 -16.27 -3.32 30.40
CA MET A 119 -16.58 -3.31 28.96
C MET A 119 -15.66 -4.25 28.17
N ALA A 120 -14.38 -4.35 28.55
CA ALA A 120 -13.42 -5.28 27.95
C ALA A 120 -13.82 -6.76 28.05
N GLN A 121 -14.66 -7.12 29.03
CA GLN A 121 -15.10 -8.49 29.30
C GLN A 121 -16.51 -8.76 28.76
N GLY A 122 -17.26 -7.71 28.38
CA GLY A 122 -18.69 -7.80 28.07
C GLY A 122 -19.02 -8.26 26.64
N GLY A 123 -18.13 -8.03 25.68
CA GLY A 123 -18.30 -8.42 24.28
C GLY A 123 -19.64 -7.98 23.66
N LEU A 124 -20.23 -8.82 22.80
CA LEU A 124 -21.50 -8.54 22.11
C LEU A 124 -22.68 -8.26 23.06
N ARG A 125 -22.73 -8.90 24.23
CA ARG A 125 -23.82 -8.69 25.19
C ARG A 125 -23.79 -7.29 25.80
N ALA A 126 -22.60 -6.75 26.05
CA ALA A 126 -22.48 -5.36 26.49
C ALA A 126 -22.89 -4.38 25.37
N SER A 127 -22.57 -4.70 24.11
CA SER A 127 -23.04 -3.91 22.97
C SER A 127 -24.56 -3.91 22.83
N ASP A 128 -25.23 -5.07 22.96
CA ASP A 128 -26.69 -5.19 22.94
C ASP A 128 -27.35 -4.41 24.09
N TRP A 129 -26.76 -4.50 25.29
CA TRP A 129 -27.22 -3.74 26.45
C TRP A 129 -27.12 -2.20 26.26
N MET A 130 -26.04 -1.71 25.63
CA MET A 130 -25.95 -0.29 25.26
C MET A 130 -27.06 0.12 24.28
N ALA A 131 -27.49 -0.79 23.41
CA ALA A 131 -28.59 -0.60 22.47
C ALA A 131 -30.00 -0.84 23.06
N GLY A 132 -30.11 -1.13 24.36
CA GLY A 132 -31.41 -1.31 25.06
C GLY A 132 -31.77 -2.75 25.41
N GLY A 133 -30.88 -3.70 25.15
CA GLY A 133 -30.96 -5.06 25.68
C GLY A 133 -30.78 -5.13 27.21
N SER A 134 -30.83 -6.33 27.76
CA SER A 134 -30.65 -6.56 29.22
C SER A 134 -29.18 -6.50 29.63
N PRO A 135 -28.85 -6.00 30.84
CA PRO A 135 -27.47 -5.93 31.31
C PRO A 135 -26.82 -7.33 31.40
N PRO A 136 -25.58 -7.51 30.91
CA PRO A 136 -24.83 -8.74 31.14
C PRO A 136 -24.55 -8.97 32.64
N PRO A 137 -24.19 -10.20 33.07
CA PRO A 137 -23.86 -10.46 34.46
C PRO A 137 -22.81 -9.49 35.02
N GLY A 138 -23.16 -8.79 36.10
CA GLY A 138 -22.29 -7.83 36.75
C GLY A 138 -22.23 -6.45 36.08
N PHE A 139 -23.09 -6.16 35.11
CA PHE A 139 -23.35 -4.80 34.61
C PHE A 139 -24.63 -4.25 35.25
N GLU A 140 -24.68 -2.95 35.48
CA GLU A 140 -25.81 -2.26 36.09
C GLU A 140 -26.22 -1.06 35.25
N ASP A 141 -27.51 -0.88 34.99
CA ASP A 141 -28.04 0.24 34.19
C ASP A 141 -27.61 1.60 34.76
N ASP A 142 -27.55 1.73 36.10
CA ASP A 142 -27.12 2.96 36.78
C ASP A 142 -25.67 3.34 36.44
N TRP A 143 -24.80 2.37 36.14
CA TRP A 143 -23.41 2.66 35.73
C TRP A 143 -23.38 3.21 34.30
N ARG A 144 -24.15 2.62 33.37
CA ARG A 144 -24.27 3.14 32.00
C ARG A 144 -24.82 4.56 32.02
N ASP A 145 -25.93 4.77 32.72
CA ASP A 145 -26.64 6.04 32.69
C ASP A 145 -25.79 7.15 33.34
N ALA A 146 -25.07 6.85 34.42
CA ALA A 146 -24.10 7.77 35.03
C ALA A 146 -22.91 8.12 34.10
N VAL A 147 -22.38 7.15 33.35
CA VAL A 147 -21.28 7.40 32.41
C VAL A 147 -21.76 8.26 31.23
N LEU A 148 -22.95 7.98 30.68
CA LEU A 148 -23.51 8.78 29.58
C LEU A 148 -23.89 10.20 30.02
N HIS A 149 -24.27 10.41 31.29
CA HIS A 149 -24.55 11.74 31.84
C HIS A 149 -23.34 12.70 31.73
N ARG A 150 -22.11 12.19 31.63
CA ARG A 150 -20.88 12.98 31.47
C ARG A 150 -20.83 13.78 30.16
N GLN A 151 -21.72 13.49 29.20
CA GLN A 151 -21.87 14.22 27.93
C GLN A 151 -23.02 15.24 27.92
N GLU A 152 -23.76 15.41 29.03
CA GLU A 152 -24.98 16.22 29.06
C GLU A 152 -24.73 17.66 28.57
N SER A 153 -23.63 18.28 28.99
CA SER A 153 -23.29 19.66 28.59
C SER A 153 -23.03 19.79 27.09
N PHE A 154 -22.34 18.82 26.48
CA PHE A 154 -22.16 18.77 25.03
C PHE A 154 -23.50 18.66 24.31
N TRP A 155 -24.35 17.71 24.70
CA TRP A 155 -25.63 17.53 24.02
C TRP A 155 -26.60 18.68 24.26
N HIS A 156 -26.51 19.39 25.40
CA HIS A 156 -27.22 20.66 25.60
C HIS A 156 -26.76 21.71 24.58
N ALA A 157 -25.45 21.89 24.42
CA ALA A 157 -24.89 22.82 23.45
C ALA A 157 -25.34 22.50 22.01
N VAL A 158 -25.42 21.23 21.64
CA VAL A 158 -25.87 20.80 20.32
C VAL A 158 -27.37 20.98 20.13
N THR A 159 -28.18 20.52 21.09
CA THR A 159 -29.64 20.43 20.90
C THR A 159 -30.34 21.75 21.22
N VAL A 160 -29.88 22.49 22.22
CA VAL A 160 -30.47 23.75 22.67
C VAL A 160 -29.73 24.94 22.06
N ASP A 161 -28.43 25.04 22.28
CA ASP A 161 -27.69 26.27 21.94
C ASP A 161 -27.41 26.39 20.44
N LEU A 162 -27.17 25.27 19.74
CA LEU A 162 -27.12 25.21 18.27
C LEU A 162 -28.50 25.00 17.63
N GLY A 163 -29.46 24.48 18.38
CA GLY A 163 -30.81 24.17 17.90
C GLY A 163 -30.90 22.92 17.03
N ARG A 164 -29.96 21.97 17.19
CA ARG A 164 -29.86 20.74 16.39
C ARG A 164 -30.41 19.53 17.14
N GLY A 165 -31.68 19.61 17.54
CA GLY A 165 -32.36 18.59 18.33
C GLY A 165 -32.41 17.21 17.68
N GLU A 166 -32.43 17.14 16.34
CA GLU A 166 -32.46 15.90 15.57
C GLU A 166 -31.16 15.08 15.63
N LEU A 167 -30.05 15.71 16.04
CA LEU A 167 -28.76 15.03 16.27
C LEU A 167 -28.73 14.29 17.61
N ALA A 168 -29.73 14.48 18.46
CA ALA A 168 -29.78 13.88 19.79
C ALA A 168 -29.89 12.34 19.71
N PRO A 169 -29.02 11.58 20.42
CA PRO A 169 -29.06 10.12 20.36
C PRO A 169 -30.40 9.51 20.81
N TRP A 170 -31.08 10.13 21.79
CA TRP A 170 -32.39 9.66 22.28
C TRP A 170 -33.54 9.80 21.28
N GLN A 171 -33.39 10.65 20.27
CA GLN A 171 -34.34 10.74 19.15
C GLN A 171 -34.04 9.72 18.04
N ASN A 172 -32.87 9.08 18.09
CA ASN A 172 -32.37 8.18 17.06
C ASN A 172 -32.58 6.69 17.41
N ARG A 173 -32.14 5.78 16.53
CA ARG A 173 -32.43 4.33 16.64
C ARG A 173 -31.78 3.68 17.86
N HIS A 174 -30.52 3.98 18.14
CA HIS A 174 -29.79 3.42 19.28
C HIS A 174 -30.26 3.99 20.63
N LYS A 175 -30.98 5.12 20.63
CA LYS A 175 -31.51 5.82 21.83
C LYS A 175 -30.48 6.38 22.82
N ARG A 176 -29.19 6.06 22.66
CA ARG A 176 -28.12 6.42 23.61
C ARG A 176 -26.86 6.95 22.95
N LEU A 177 -26.42 6.31 21.87
CA LEU A 177 -25.19 6.65 21.17
C LEU A 177 -25.46 6.88 19.69
N GLY A 178 -24.83 7.91 19.15
CA GLY A 178 -24.88 8.24 17.74
C GLY A 178 -26.26 8.65 17.20
N TYR A 179 -26.26 9.04 15.92
CA TYR A 179 -27.45 9.48 15.21
C TYR A 179 -27.35 9.17 13.71
N GLN A 180 -28.48 9.23 13.02
CA GLN A 180 -28.51 9.26 11.57
C GLN A 180 -29.48 10.34 11.09
N VAL A 181 -29.05 11.17 10.14
CA VAL A 181 -29.87 12.21 9.54
C VAL A 181 -29.88 12.08 8.03
N ARG A 182 -31.08 12.13 7.46
CA ARG A 182 -31.28 12.20 6.02
C ARG A 182 -31.20 13.66 5.58
N VAL A 183 -30.33 13.94 4.62
CA VAL A 183 -30.07 15.29 4.13
C VAL A 183 -30.48 15.39 2.65
N PRO A 184 -31.58 16.09 2.31
CA PRO A 184 -31.92 16.37 0.92
C PRO A 184 -30.96 17.42 0.36
N LEU A 185 -30.45 17.25 -0.85
CA LEU A 185 -29.58 18.22 -1.51
C LEU A 185 -30.22 18.67 -2.83
N ASP A 186 -30.18 19.97 -3.10
CA ASP A 186 -30.83 20.54 -4.28
C ASP A 186 -30.15 20.04 -5.56
N GLY A 187 -30.95 19.54 -6.51
CA GLY A 187 -30.44 18.99 -7.79
C GLY A 187 -29.85 17.58 -7.70
N LEU A 188 -29.95 16.91 -6.54
CA LEU A 188 -29.54 15.52 -6.32
C LEU A 188 -30.76 14.60 -6.15
N ASP A 189 -30.93 13.62 -7.05
CA ASP A 189 -31.98 12.57 -6.92
C ASP A 189 -31.56 11.45 -5.95
N THR A 190 -30.31 11.43 -5.50
CA THR A 190 -29.79 10.47 -4.51
C THR A 190 -29.88 11.04 -3.10
N THR A 191 -30.01 10.14 -2.12
CA THR A 191 -30.08 10.54 -0.71
C THR A 191 -28.68 10.61 -0.11
N LEU A 192 -28.38 11.71 0.59
CA LEU A 192 -27.24 11.79 1.51
C LEU A 192 -27.68 11.42 2.92
N TRP A 193 -26.93 10.53 3.55
CA TRP A 193 -27.05 10.20 4.96
C TRP A 193 -25.83 10.70 5.72
N ILE A 194 -26.07 11.43 6.81
CA ILE A 194 -25.06 11.76 7.81
C ILE A 194 -25.22 10.82 8.99
N ILE A 195 -24.15 10.16 9.38
CA ILE A 195 -24.14 9.16 10.44
C ILE A 195 -23.15 9.62 11.51
N GLY A 196 -23.66 10.11 12.64
CA GLY A 196 -22.83 10.49 13.77
C GLY A 196 -22.57 9.28 14.66
N LEU A 197 -21.31 8.92 14.86
CA LEU A 197 -20.87 7.84 15.72
C LEU A 197 -20.18 8.43 16.95
N ASP A 198 -20.65 8.04 18.13
CA ASP A 198 -20.05 8.45 19.39
C ASP A 198 -18.97 7.45 19.80
N THR A 199 -17.72 7.87 19.66
CA THR A 199 -16.53 7.12 20.13
C THR A 199 -16.01 7.63 21.48
N SER A 200 -16.60 8.70 22.02
CA SER A 200 -16.11 9.43 23.19
C SER A 200 -16.80 9.06 24.50
N TRP A 201 -17.95 8.38 24.44
CA TRP A 201 -18.79 8.12 25.62
C TRP A 201 -18.09 7.38 26.78
N LEU A 202 -17.03 6.61 26.50
CA LEU A 202 -16.21 5.94 27.51
C LEU A 202 -14.86 6.62 27.79
N ALA A 203 -14.60 7.78 27.20
CA ALA A 203 -13.36 8.54 27.43
C ALA A 203 -13.29 9.06 28.86
N GLY A 204 -12.08 9.25 29.38
CA GLY A 204 -11.95 9.77 30.75
C GLY A 204 -10.54 9.98 31.28
N ASP A 205 -9.49 9.53 30.61
CA ASP A 205 -8.12 9.83 31.01
C ASP A 205 -7.15 9.97 29.82
N GLU A 206 -5.89 10.30 30.10
CA GLU A 206 -4.84 10.45 29.08
C GLU A 206 -4.43 9.11 28.44
N SER A 207 -5.00 7.98 28.86
CA SER A 207 -4.70 6.63 28.40
C SER A 207 -5.83 6.01 27.59
N ASP A 208 -6.61 6.85 26.89
CA ASP A 208 -7.79 6.46 26.12
C ASP A 208 -7.51 5.55 24.93
N THR A 209 -6.31 5.61 24.35
CA THR A 209 -5.91 4.75 23.22
C THR A 209 -6.09 3.26 23.52
N GLY A 210 -6.86 2.59 22.65
CA GLY A 210 -7.14 1.14 22.69
C GLY A 210 -8.16 0.72 23.75
N LYS A 211 -8.79 1.67 24.43
CA LYS A 211 -9.72 1.40 25.55
C LYS A 211 -11.12 1.99 25.35
N LEU A 212 -11.32 2.79 24.29
CA LEU A 212 -12.63 3.32 23.93
C LEU A 212 -13.43 2.26 23.16
N TRP A 213 -14.73 2.48 23.01
CA TRP A 213 -15.60 1.50 22.37
C TRP A 213 -16.57 2.21 21.43
N LEU A 214 -16.69 1.71 20.20
CA LEU A 214 -17.74 2.15 19.29
C LEU A 214 -19.02 1.33 19.47
N THR A 215 -18.88 0.05 19.83
CA THR A 215 -19.93 -0.96 19.95
C THR A 215 -20.58 -1.36 18.61
N GLU A 216 -20.71 -2.66 18.37
CA GLU A 216 -21.22 -3.23 17.12
C GLU A 216 -22.67 -2.81 16.84
N HIS A 217 -23.53 -2.83 17.87
CA HIS A 217 -24.94 -2.43 17.75
C HIS A 217 -25.11 -0.93 17.47
N GLN A 218 -24.17 -0.06 17.87
CA GLN A 218 -24.17 1.34 17.43
C GLN A 218 -24.04 1.40 15.92
N ILE A 219 -23.03 0.74 15.35
CA ILE A 219 -22.81 0.69 13.90
C ILE A 219 -24.05 0.12 13.20
N GLU A 220 -24.53 -1.04 13.62
CA GLU A 220 -25.65 -1.73 12.95
C GLU A 220 -26.92 -0.90 12.92
N LEU A 221 -27.27 -0.23 14.02
CA LEU A 221 -28.51 0.52 14.15
C LEU A 221 -28.47 1.88 13.45
N VAL A 222 -27.34 2.59 13.46
CA VAL A 222 -27.23 3.93 12.87
C VAL A 222 -26.81 3.92 11.39
N THR A 223 -26.51 2.75 10.83
CA THR A 223 -26.13 2.58 9.41
C THR A 223 -27.17 1.78 8.61
N ALA A 224 -28.34 1.54 9.20
CA ALA A 224 -29.45 0.82 8.58
C ALA A 224 -30.80 1.51 8.84
N ASP A 225 -31.77 1.23 7.98
CA ASP A 225 -33.15 1.64 8.17
C ASP A 225 -33.88 0.80 9.24
N TYR A 226 -35.17 1.09 9.47
CA TYR A 226 -35.99 0.40 10.46
C TYR A 226 -36.23 -1.09 10.16
N GLU A 227 -36.03 -1.53 8.92
CA GLU A 227 -36.13 -2.93 8.50
C GLU A 227 -34.79 -3.67 8.62
N GLY A 228 -33.72 -2.98 9.02
CA GLY A 228 -32.38 -3.52 9.12
C GLY A 228 -31.64 -3.57 7.78
N VAL A 229 -32.19 -2.92 6.74
CA VAL A 229 -31.58 -2.82 5.42
C VAL A 229 -30.59 -1.65 5.42
N GLY A 230 -29.44 -1.82 4.77
CA GLY A 230 -28.43 -0.78 4.67
C GLY A 230 -28.98 0.49 3.99
N LEU A 231 -28.55 1.66 4.47
CA LEU A 231 -29.02 2.93 3.94
C LEU A 231 -28.67 3.07 2.44
N PRO A 232 -29.56 3.62 1.59
CA PRO A 232 -29.27 3.86 0.17
C PRO A 232 -28.52 5.18 -0.06
N GLY A 233 -27.89 5.32 -1.23
CA GLY A 233 -27.22 6.57 -1.65
C GLY A 233 -25.84 6.78 -1.03
N PHE A 234 -25.47 8.05 -0.81
CA PHE A 234 -24.18 8.43 -0.23
C PHE A 234 -24.25 8.44 1.30
N ARG A 235 -23.36 7.70 1.96
CA ARG A 235 -23.34 7.54 3.42
C ARG A 235 -22.03 8.10 3.98
N LEU A 236 -22.15 9.21 4.72
CA LEU A 236 -21.05 9.92 5.35
C LEU A 236 -21.08 9.69 6.87
N ALA A 237 -20.08 8.99 7.40
CA ALA A 237 -19.93 8.80 8.85
C ALA A 237 -19.00 9.85 9.46
N LEU A 238 -19.32 10.27 10.68
CA LEU A 238 -18.54 11.18 11.50
C LEU A 238 -18.22 10.48 12.82
N MET A 239 -16.96 10.53 13.27
CA MET A 239 -16.55 10.11 14.61
C MET A 239 -15.40 10.99 15.09
N HIS A 240 -15.00 10.94 16.36
CA HIS A 240 -13.84 11.73 16.81
C HIS A 240 -12.52 10.93 16.73
N HIS A 241 -12.47 9.77 17.37
CA HIS A 241 -11.25 8.98 17.52
C HIS A 241 -10.89 8.11 16.32
N ARG A 242 -9.62 7.68 16.22
CA ARG A 242 -9.17 6.71 15.21
C ARG A 242 -9.62 5.30 15.58
N PHE A 243 -9.59 4.39 14.62
CA PHE A 243 -9.80 2.97 14.88
C PHE A 243 -8.83 2.40 15.93
N ALA A 244 -7.56 2.82 15.90
CA ALA A 244 -6.56 2.37 16.86
C ALA A 244 -6.84 2.79 18.31
N ASP A 245 -7.69 3.79 18.53
CA ASP A 245 -8.07 4.25 19.86
C ASP A 245 -9.22 3.41 20.45
N LEU A 246 -9.89 2.60 19.62
CA LEU A 246 -11.02 1.76 19.98
C LEU A 246 -10.58 0.32 20.27
N ALA A 247 -11.04 -0.26 21.37
CA ALA A 247 -10.85 -1.67 21.71
C ALA A 247 -11.54 -2.62 20.71
N ASP A 248 -12.61 -2.17 20.05
CA ASP A 248 -13.29 -2.87 18.95
C ASP A 248 -12.90 -2.33 17.56
N GLY A 249 -11.83 -1.55 17.49
CA GLY A 249 -11.32 -0.89 16.29
C GLY A 249 -10.89 -1.83 15.16
N ASP A 250 -10.49 -3.07 15.45
CA ASP A 250 -10.12 -4.06 14.42
C ASP A 250 -11.34 -4.59 13.64
N ARG A 251 -12.53 -4.53 14.26
CA ARG A 251 -13.78 -5.03 13.68
C ARG A 251 -14.59 -3.92 13.03
N ALA A 252 -14.56 -2.73 13.63
CA ALA A 252 -15.36 -1.59 13.20
C ALA A 252 -15.20 -1.21 11.70
N PRO A 253 -14.00 -1.16 11.09
CA PRO A 253 -13.83 -0.88 9.66
C PRO A 253 -14.55 -1.91 8.77
N ARG A 254 -14.51 -3.19 9.13
CA ARG A 254 -15.16 -4.26 8.35
C ARG A 254 -16.67 -4.12 8.39
N LEU A 255 -17.24 -3.85 9.56
CA LEU A 255 -18.68 -3.62 9.74
C LEU A 255 -19.14 -2.36 9.00
N MET A 256 -18.30 -1.33 8.95
CA MET A 256 -18.63 -0.06 8.31
C MET A 256 -18.42 -0.04 6.79
N ALA A 257 -17.44 -0.77 6.25
CA ALA A 257 -17.08 -0.63 4.84
C ALA A 257 -18.19 -1.05 3.85
N ASP A 258 -19.18 -1.84 4.28
CA ASP A 258 -20.39 -2.11 3.51
C ASP A 258 -21.45 -1.01 3.61
N ARG A 259 -21.42 -0.24 4.69
CA ARG A 259 -22.52 0.60 5.15
C ARG A 259 -22.20 2.09 5.09
N VAL A 260 -20.93 2.44 4.91
CA VAL A 260 -20.38 3.80 4.89
C VAL A 260 -19.46 3.95 3.67
N ASP A 261 -19.56 5.07 2.96
CA ASP A 261 -18.69 5.35 1.81
C ASP A 261 -17.48 6.21 2.20
N LEU A 262 -17.71 7.19 3.08
CA LEU A 262 -16.70 8.13 3.57
C LEU A 262 -16.85 8.28 5.09
N LEU A 263 -15.73 8.22 5.82
CA LEU A 263 -15.66 8.44 7.25
C LEU A 263 -14.75 9.62 7.55
N LEU A 264 -15.24 10.59 8.32
CA LEU A 264 -14.50 11.77 8.76
C LEU A 264 -14.26 11.70 10.26
N HIS A 265 -13.04 12.03 10.69
CA HIS A 265 -12.74 12.09 12.12
C HIS A 265 -11.77 13.21 12.55
N GLY A 266 -11.65 13.38 13.87
CA GLY A 266 -10.81 14.35 14.56
C GLY A 266 -9.65 13.69 15.31
N HIS A 267 -9.30 14.23 16.48
CA HIS A 267 -8.35 13.69 17.48
C HIS A 267 -6.87 13.71 17.05
N GLN A 268 -6.60 13.64 15.75
CA GLN A 268 -5.25 13.76 15.21
C GLN A 268 -4.87 15.22 15.04
N HIS A 269 -3.67 15.58 15.48
CA HIS A 269 -3.17 16.94 15.34
C HIS A 269 -2.88 17.30 13.88
N GLU A 270 -2.49 16.33 13.05
CA GLU A 270 -2.25 16.52 11.60
C GLU A 270 -3.38 15.91 10.76
N PRO A 271 -3.74 16.53 9.61
CA PRO A 271 -4.71 15.95 8.70
C PRO A 271 -4.22 14.63 8.10
N MET A 272 -5.16 13.72 7.83
CA MET A 272 -4.86 12.37 7.36
C MET A 272 -5.81 11.93 6.24
N VAL A 273 -5.29 11.16 5.29
CA VAL A 273 -6.06 10.41 4.29
C VAL A 273 -5.66 8.95 4.31
N GLU A 274 -6.61 8.07 4.64
CA GLU A 274 -6.38 6.63 4.76
C GLU A 274 -7.44 5.84 3.98
N PRO A 275 -7.09 5.29 2.80
CA PRO A 275 -7.90 4.28 2.13
C PRO A 275 -7.83 2.95 2.87
N TRP A 276 -8.94 2.52 3.47
CA TRP A 276 -9.09 1.17 3.98
C TRP A 276 -9.68 0.28 2.89
N THR A 277 -9.04 -0.84 2.61
CA THR A 277 -9.49 -1.79 1.58
C THR A 277 -9.46 -3.23 2.10
N SER A 278 -10.42 -4.00 1.62
CA SER A 278 -10.47 -5.45 1.69
C SER A 278 -10.87 -5.99 0.31
N PRO A 279 -10.86 -7.31 0.06
CA PRO A 279 -11.17 -7.86 -1.26
C PRO A 279 -12.49 -7.37 -1.86
N ASP A 280 -13.50 -7.14 -1.01
CA ASP A 280 -14.87 -6.82 -1.44
C ASP A 280 -15.34 -5.43 -0.99
N HIS A 281 -14.56 -4.74 -0.14
CA HIS A 281 -15.01 -3.52 0.53
C HIS A 281 -13.94 -2.43 0.52
N ALA A 282 -14.39 -1.17 0.47
CA ALA A 282 -13.52 0.00 0.49
C ALA A 282 -14.15 1.12 1.30
N LEU A 283 -13.40 1.70 2.23
CA LEU A 283 -13.79 2.83 3.06
C LEU A 283 -12.70 3.91 2.94
N LEU A 284 -13.09 5.14 2.66
CA LEU A 284 -12.17 6.28 2.69
C LEU A 284 -12.28 6.98 4.04
N VAL A 285 -11.18 7.06 4.76
CA VAL A 285 -11.08 7.70 6.08
C VAL A 285 -10.28 8.99 5.96
N LEU A 286 -10.80 10.09 6.50
CA LEU A 286 -10.17 11.41 6.44
C LEU A 286 -10.18 12.10 7.81
N ALA A 287 -9.03 12.62 8.24
CA ALA A 287 -8.90 13.42 9.46
C ALA A 287 -8.65 14.89 9.15
N ALA A 288 -9.31 15.83 9.83
CA ALA A 288 -9.18 17.27 9.58
C ALA A 288 -7.87 17.90 10.09
N GLY A 289 -7.22 17.27 11.07
CA GLY A 289 -6.19 17.92 11.89
C GLY A 289 -6.79 18.82 12.98
N CYS A 290 -5.93 19.36 13.85
CA CYS A 290 -6.37 20.19 14.97
C CYS A 290 -6.57 21.65 14.55
N LEU A 291 -7.75 22.21 14.82
CA LEU A 291 -8.08 23.59 14.44
C LEU A 291 -7.37 24.62 15.32
N TYR A 292 -7.18 24.30 16.60
CA TYR A 292 -6.33 25.09 17.48
C TYR A 292 -5.67 24.23 18.56
N GLU A 293 -4.38 23.96 18.36
CA GLU A 293 -3.52 23.40 19.40
C GLU A 293 -2.95 24.56 20.22
N GLY A 294 -2.89 24.48 21.55
CA GLY A 294 -2.45 25.57 22.42
C GLY A 294 -0.97 25.44 22.82
N ASP A 295 -0.60 24.25 23.30
CA ASP A 295 0.67 24.01 23.98
C ASP A 295 1.75 23.47 23.02
N GLU A 296 1.34 22.80 21.94
CA GLU A 296 2.23 22.19 20.95
C GLU A 296 2.22 22.87 19.56
N GLN A 297 1.79 24.14 19.46
CA GLN A 297 1.68 24.90 18.20
C GLN A 297 2.95 24.91 17.33
N HIS A 298 4.13 24.77 17.95
CA HIS A 298 5.41 24.74 17.24
C HIS A 298 5.70 23.39 16.56
N ARG A 299 4.98 22.34 16.99
CA ARG A 299 5.15 20.96 16.55
C ARG A 299 4.15 20.59 15.46
N TYR A 300 2.91 21.06 15.57
CA TYR A 300 1.84 20.77 14.64
C TYR A 300 1.15 22.06 14.18
N PRO A 301 1.07 22.34 12.87
CA PRO A 301 0.35 23.51 12.38
C PRO A 301 -1.16 23.31 12.54
N ASN A 302 -1.88 24.38 12.89
CA ASN A 302 -3.34 24.35 12.91
C ASN A 302 -3.89 24.08 11.51
N ALA A 303 -4.93 23.25 11.39
CA ALA A 303 -5.38 22.75 10.10
C ALA A 303 -6.92 22.72 9.96
N CYS A 304 -7.38 22.77 8.70
CA CYS A 304 -8.74 22.44 8.30
C CYS A 304 -8.76 21.94 6.86
N GLN A 305 -9.88 21.38 6.38
CA GLN A 305 -9.97 20.88 5.02
C GLN A 305 -11.33 21.09 4.35
N MET A 306 -11.30 21.26 3.03
CA MET A 306 -12.49 21.30 2.16
C MET A 306 -12.51 20.06 1.29
N LEU A 307 -13.65 19.36 1.24
CA LEU A 307 -13.84 18.17 0.43
C LEU A 307 -14.84 18.46 -0.70
N ASP A 308 -14.48 18.11 -1.92
CA ASP A 308 -15.35 18.10 -3.09
C ASP A 308 -15.62 16.64 -3.48
N VAL A 309 -16.81 16.13 -3.18
CA VAL A 309 -17.21 14.73 -3.43
C VAL A 309 -18.04 14.66 -4.70
N GLU A 310 -17.53 14.02 -5.75
CA GLU A 310 -18.28 13.76 -6.98
C GLU A 310 -18.99 12.40 -6.89
N LEU A 311 -20.31 12.42 -7.06
CA LEU A 311 -21.16 11.25 -7.00
C LEU A 311 -21.31 10.65 -8.41
N SER A 312 -21.33 9.31 -8.46
CA SER A 312 -21.59 8.57 -9.69
C SER A 312 -23.08 8.64 -10.06
N ASP A 313 -23.37 8.85 -11.34
CA ASP A 313 -24.75 9.03 -11.84
C ASP A 313 -25.60 7.75 -11.74
N ASP A 314 -24.96 6.58 -11.68
CA ASP A 314 -25.62 5.26 -11.65
C ASP A 314 -26.03 4.79 -10.24
N THR A 315 -25.18 5.03 -9.25
CA THR A 315 -25.30 4.50 -7.89
C THR A 315 -25.57 5.59 -6.86
N GLY A 316 -25.35 6.86 -7.21
CA GLY A 316 -25.40 7.98 -6.27
C GLY A 316 -24.35 7.91 -5.17
N ARG A 317 -23.31 7.07 -5.33
CA ARG A 317 -22.20 6.88 -4.39
C ARG A 317 -20.98 7.71 -4.82
N PRO A 318 -20.07 8.05 -3.89
CA PRO A 318 -18.83 8.75 -4.21
C PRO A 318 -17.97 7.96 -5.21
N GLY A 319 -17.68 8.59 -6.35
CA GLY A 319 -16.74 8.09 -7.35
C GLY A 319 -15.41 8.82 -7.31
N ARG A 320 -15.41 10.10 -6.91
CA ARG A 320 -14.19 10.91 -6.70
C ARG A 320 -14.33 11.81 -5.49
N VAL A 321 -13.20 12.08 -4.84
CA VAL A 321 -13.09 13.00 -3.72
C VAL A 321 -11.84 13.86 -3.92
N SER A 322 -12.01 15.17 -4.00
CA SER A 322 -10.89 16.12 -3.94
C SER A 322 -10.82 16.70 -2.53
N VAL A 323 -9.64 16.66 -1.92
CA VAL A 323 -9.40 17.20 -0.57
C VAL A 323 -8.44 18.38 -0.69
N ARG A 324 -8.88 19.57 -0.30
CA ARG A 324 -8.07 20.78 -0.20
C ARG A 324 -7.68 21.00 1.26
N PHE A 325 -6.40 20.82 1.57
CA PHE A 325 -5.83 21.02 2.90
C PHE A 325 -5.47 22.49 3.11
N ARG A 326 -5.82 23.01 4.29
CA ARG A 326 -5.49 24.37 4.72
C ARG A 326 -4.71 24.30 6.01
N GLY A 327 -3.59 25.01 6.07
CA GLY A 327 -2.72 25.07 7.24
C GLY A 327 -2.43 26.52 7.66
N TRP A 328 -2.23 26.72 8.96
CA TRP A 328 -1.78 27.98 9.54
C TRP A 328 -0.26 28.14 9.43
N ALA A 329 0.21 29.22 8.82
CA ALA A 329 1.63 29.52 8.65
C ALA A 329 2.11 30.61 9.62
N ASP A 330 2.88 30.22 10.64
CA ASP A 330 3.44 31.12 11.66
C ASP A 330 4.79 31.76 11.23
N ARG A 331 5.64 31.01 10.52
CA ARG A 331 7.01 31.42 10.15
C ARG A 331 7.10 32.39 8.96
N ASN A 332 6.09 32.44 8.09
CA ASN A 332 6.18 33.12 6.78
C ASN A 332 5.09 34.17 6.51
N GLY A 333 4.29 34.59 7.50
CA GLY A 333 3.36 35.71 7.30
C GLY A 333 2.06 35.75 8.12
N LEU A 334 1.84 34.86 9.09
CA LEU A 334 0.64 34.83 9.95
C LEU A 334 -0.67 34.77 9.14
N PHE A 335 -0.85 33.72 8.33
CA PHE A 335 -2.05 33.53 7.52
C PHE A 335 -2.40 32.05 7.33
N TRP A 336 -3.64 31.77 6.90
CA TRP A 336 -4.08 30.45 6.45
C TRP A 336 -3.83 30.28 4.94
N GLY A 337 -3.22 29.18 4.54
CA GLY A 337 -2.91 28.90 3.13
C GLY A 337 -3.09 27.43 2.76
N ASP A 338 -3.00 27.13 1.47
CA ASP A 338 -3.02 25.74 0.98
C ASP A 338 -1.77 24.99 1.44
N ASP A 339 -1.94 23.85 2.11
CA ASP A 339 -0.82 23.02 2.59
C ASP A 339 -0.43 21.96 1.56
N TRP A 340 0.57 22.27 0.75
CA TRP A 340 1.13 21.36 -0.25
C TRP A 340 2.27 20.45 0.28
N LEU A 341 2.65 20.57 1.56
CA LEU A 341 3.72 19.77 2.15
C LEU A 341 3.21 18.47 2.77
N LEU A 342 1.93 18.42 3.14
CA LEU A 342 1.32 17.27 3.78
C LEU A 342 1.43 15.98 2.93
N TYR A 343 1.11 16.06 1.64
CA TYR A 343 1.26 14.95 0.69
C TYR A 343 1.96 15.41 -0.59
N LYS A 344 2.93 14.62 -1.06
CA LYS A 344 3.63 14.87 -2.34
C LYS A 344 2.65 15.01 -3.52
N SER A 345 1.57 14.25 -3.47
CA SER A 345 0.51 14.20 -4.48
C SER A 345 -0.51 15.33 -4.33
N ALA A 346 -0.50 16.07 -3.22
CA ALA A 346 -1.38 17.21 -2.95
C ALA A 346 -0.86 18.49 -3.63
N ARG A 347 -0.89 18.53 -4.97
CA ARG A 347 -0.40 19.68 -5.75
C ARG A 347 -1.23 20.93 -5.43
N GLY A 348 -0.58 21.98 -4.95
CA GLY A 348 -1.27 23.19 -4.50
C GLY A 348 -2.22 22.94 -3.33
N GLY A 349 -1.88 22.00 -2.46
CA GLY A 349 -2.68 21.60 -1.28
C GLY A 349 -3.93 20.80 -1.62
N ARG A 350 -4.06 20.29 -2.86
CA ARG A 350 -5.22 19.51 -3.30
C ARG A 350 -4.85 18.08 -3.65
N LEU A 351 -5.45 17.12 -2.95
CA LEU A 351 -5.33 15.69 -3.23
C LEU A 351 -6.59 15.19 -3.93
N GLU A 352 -6.42 14.62 -5.12
CA GLU A 352 -7.51 14.06 -5.90
C GLU A 352 -7.56 12.54 -5.68
N LEU A 353 -8.70 12.00 -5.28
CA LEU A 353 -8.93 10.57 -5.07
C LEU A 353 -10.02 10.06 -6.00
N GLU A 354 -9.86 8.84 -6.51
CA GLU A 354 -10.87 8.15 -7.28
C GLU A 354 -11.14 6.74 -6.73
N ARG A 355 -12.40 6.32 -6.82
CA ARG A 355 -12.84 4.99 -6.40
C ARG A 355 -12.72 4.03 -7.57
N LEU A 356 -11.91 2.99 -7.40
CA LEU A 356 -11.75 1.87 -8.33
C LEU A 356 -12.44 0.61 -7.78
N ALA A 357 -12.47 -0.47 -8.57
CA ALA A 357 -13.11 -1.74 -8.21
C ALA A 357 -12.58 -2.36 -6.90
N HIS A 358 -11.35 -2.03 -6.48
CA HIS A 358 -10.69 -2.63 -5.31
C HIS A 358 -10.30 -1.61 -4.22
N GLY A 359 -10.77 -0.36 -4.31
CA GLY A 359 -10.40 0.66 -3.33
C GLY A 359 -10.34 2.10 -3.82
N TRP A 360 -10.08 3.00 -2.89
CA TRP A 360 -9.76 4.40 -3.17
C TRP A 360 -8.27 4.56 -3.49
N GLN A 361 -7.97 5.39 -4.49
CA GLN A 361 -6.59 5.67 -4.92
C GLN A 361 -6.43 7.15 -5.25
N VAL A 362 -5.20 7.64 -5.16
CA VAL A 362 -4.87 8.99 -5.61
C VAL A 362 -4.90 9.02 -7.13
N ARG A 363 -5.68 9.93 -7.68
CA ARG A 363 -5.92 10.07 -9.11
C ARG A 363 -4.63 10.41 -9.84
N GLY A 364 -4.28 9.61 -10.84
CA GLY A 364 -3.03 9.75 -11.59
C GLY A 364 -1.81 9.10 -10.94
N GLU A 365 -1.98 8.38 -9.82
CA GLU A 365 -1.02 7.42 -9.28
C GLU A 365 -1.43 5.99 -9.62
N ALA A 366 -0.47 5.11 -9.90
CA ALA A 366 -0.76 3.69 -10.12
C ALA A 366 -1.12 2.97 -8.80
N PRO A 367 -1.87 1.86 -8.86
CA PRO A 367 -2.19 1.03 -7.70
C PRO A 367 -0.94 0.67 -6.91
N ARG A 368 -0.93 0.91 -5.59
CA ARG A 368 0.12 0.39 -4.70
C ARG A 368 0.18 -1.13 -4.84
N VAL A 369 1.40 -1.67 -4.99
CA VAL A 369 1.63 -3.13 -5.07
C VAL A 369 1.01 -3.76 -3.82
N PRO A 370 -0.02 -4.62 -3.96
CA PRO A 370 -0.59 -5.29 -2.79
C PRO A 370 0.47 -6.20 -2.16
N PRO A 371 0.49 -6.37 -0.82
CA PRO A 371 1.37 -7.33 -0.18
C PRO A 371 1.15 -8.73 -0.77
N TRP A 372 2.23 -9.52 -0.85
CA TRP A 372 2.17 -10.88 -1.37
C TRP A 372 1.13 -11.70 -0.61
N MET A 373 0.17 -12.29 -1.33
CA MET A 373 -0.99 -12.92 -0.73
C MET A 373 -1.21 -14.31 -1.34
N PRO A 374 -0.67 -15.39 -0.74
CA PRO A 374 -0.81 -16.73 -1.29
C PRO A 374 -2.26 -17.21 -1.19
N ALA A 375 -2.74 -17.84 -2.26
CA ALA A 375 -4.03 -18.52 -2.27
C ALA A 375 -3.89 -19.93 -1.68
N SER A 376 -4.90 -20.38 -0.93
CA SER A 376 -4.98 -21.79 -0.54
C SER A 376 -5.20 -22.63 -1.80
N SER A 377 -4.22 -23.45 -2.19
CA SER A 377 -4.42 -24.42 -3.28
C SER A 377 -5.36 -25.53 -2.80
N GLU A 378 -6.31 -25.90 -3.65
CA GLU A 378 -7.19 -27.01 -3.42
C GLU A 378 -6.43 -28.34 -3.39
N VAL A 379 -5.30 -28.47 -4.10
CA VAL A 379 -4.45 -29.68 -4.18
C VAL A 379 -3.37 -29.70 -3.09
N PHE A 380 -3.80 -29.78 -1.83
CA PHE A 380 -2.91 -30.03 -0.68
C PHE A 380 -3.19 -31.42 -0.08
N VAL A 381 -2.19 -32.32 -0.08
CA VAL A 381 -2.34 -33.71 0.37
C VAL A 381 -1.19 -34.15 1.28
N GLY A 382 -1.51 -34.83 2.38
CA GLY A 382 -0.58 -35.55 3.27
C GLY A 382 0.34 -34.73 4.18
N ARG A 383 0.44 -33.41 3.98
CA ARG A 383 1.29 -32.54 4.82
C ARG A 383 0.62 -31.99 6.08
N GLY A 384 -0.41 -32.68 6.56
CA GLY A 384 -1.21 -32.22 7.69
C GLY A 384 -0.43 -32.22 9.01
N ALA A 385 0.49 -33.17 9.20
CA ALA A 385 1.30 -33.25 10.40
C ALA A 385 2.35 -32.13 10.46
N GLU A 386 3.07 -31.89 9.36
CA GLU A 386 4.05 -30.82 9.25
C GLU A 386 3.38 -29.45 9.33
N LEU A 387 2.18 -29.28 8.75
CA LEU A 387 1.40 -28.05 8.87
C LEU A 387 0.96 -27.79 10.31
N ARG A 388 0.54 -28.83 11.05
CA ARG A 388 0.24 -28.71 12.49
C ARG A 388 1.48 -28.37 13.31
N LYS A 389 2.61 -29.03 13.07
CA LYS A 389 3.89 -28.72 13.73
C LYS A 389 4.32 -27.28 13.48
N LEU A 390 4.18 -26.80 12.24
CA LEU A 390 4.45 -25.41 11.87
C LEU A 390 3.52 -24.46 12.63
N ASP A 391 2.22 -24.74 12.66
CA ASP A 391 1.24 -23.91 13.36
C ASP A 391 1.45 -23.87 14.88
N GLU A 392 1.74 -25.02 15.50
CA GLU A 392 2.11 -25.14 16.91
C GLU A 392 3.39 -24.36 17.23
N ALA A 393 4.44 -24.51 16.42
CA ALA A 393 5.68 -23.76 16.60
C ALA A 393 5.46 -22.25 16.51
N MET A 394 4.57 -21.81 15.61
CA MET A 394 4.20 -20.40 15.47
C MET A 394 3.29 -19.90 16.59
N ARG A 395 2.72 -20.76 17.45
CA ARG A 395 1.97 -20.38 18.67
C ARG A 395 2.85 -20.06 19.88
N ALA A 396 4.16 -20.26 19.79
CA ALA A 396 5.08 -20.08 20.92
C ALA A 396 5.25 -18.61 21.42
N GLY A 397 4.73 -17.61 20.70
CA GLY A 397 4.74 -16.20 21.13
C GLY A 397 5.21 -15.22 20.05
N ALA A 398 5.28 -13.93 20.40
CA ALA A 398 5.87 -12.90 19.56
C ALA A 398 7.36 -13.23 19.31
N GLY A 399 7.79 -13.20 18.05
CA GLY A 399 9.17 -13.56 17.67
C GLY A 399 9.42 -15.04 17.35
N ALA A 400 8.39 -15.90 17.31
CA ALA A 400 8.55 -17.32 16.96
C ALA A 400 9.35 -17.52 15.66
N ARG A 401 10.37 -18.37 15.69
CA ARG A 401 11.24 -18.69 14.54
C ARG A 401 11.09 -20.13 14.15
N VAL A 402 10.72 -20.39 12.90
CA VAL A 402 10.60 -21.75 12.37
C VAL A 402 11.48 -21.92 11.14
N ALA A 403 12.40 -22.88 11.20
CA ALA A 403 13.14 -23.36 10.04
C ALA A 403 12.40 -24.56 9.42
N VAL A 404 11.91 -24.40 8.20
CA VAL A 404 11.31 -25.47 7.41
C VAL A 404 12.39 -26.04 6.48
N VAL A 405 12.92 -27.21 6.85
CA VAL A 405 14.13 -27.78 6.24
C VAL A 405 13.81 -29.13 5.61
N ALA A 406 14.31 -29.37 4.41
CA ALA A 406 14.14 -30.67 3.74
C ALA A 406 15.17 -31.67 4.28
N VAL A 407 14.75 -32.72 4.99
CA VAL A 407 15.66 -33.68 5.67
C VAL A 407 16.62 -34.37 4.70
N GLN A 408 16.14 -34.60 3.48
CA GLN A 408 16.93 -35.10 2.36
C GLN A 408 17.10 -33.92 1.40
N GLY A 409 18.32 -33.64 0.94
CA GLY A 409 18.70 -32.43 0.19
C GLY A 409 18.06 -32.28 -1.20
N MET A 410 16.74 -32.27 -1.28
CA MET A 410 15.95 -32.41 -2.51
C MET A 410 15.22 -31.11 -2.86
N ALA A 411 15.32 -30.72 -4.12
CA ALA A 411 14.42 -29.77 -4.74
C ALA A 411 13.05 -30.43 -4.98
N GLY A 412 11.95 -29.68 -4.83
CA GLY A 412 10.61 -30.18 -5.18
C GLY A 412 9.86 -31.01 -4.13
N VAL A 413 10.36 -31.10 -2.89
CA VAL A 413 9.69 -31.81 -1.77
C VAL A 413 8.44 -31.09 -1.20
N GLY A 414 8.22 -29.83 -1.58
CA GLY A 414 7.04 -29.05 -1.19
C GLY A 414 7.21 -28.11 0.02
N LYS A 415 8.44 -27.68 0.36
CA LYS A 415 8.70 -26.73 1.47
C LYS A 415 7.94 -25.41 1.31
N SER A 416 8.14 -24.70 0.18
CA SER A 416 7.49 -23.41 -0.06
C SER A 416 5.97 -23.57 -0.12
N PHE A 417 5.49 -24.67 -0.71
CA PHE A 417 4.06 -24.99 -0.77
C PHE A 417 3.43 -25.22 0.61
N LEU A 418 4.15 -25.87 1.54
CA LEU A 418 3.72 -26.02 2.94
C LEU A 418 3.55 -24.66 3.62
N VAL A 419 4.48 -23.74 3.41
CA VAL A 419 4.44 -22.39 4.01
C VAL A 419 3.37 -21.52 3.36
N GLU A 420 3.21 -21.57 2.04
CA GLU A 420 2.13 -20.88 1.32
C GLU A 420 0.75 -21.28 1.86
N GLN A 421 0.55 -22.58 2.10
CA GLN A 421 -0.69 -23.12 2.68
C GLN A 421 -0.89 -22.71 4.13
N PHE A 422 0.18 -22.65 4.92
CA PHE A 422 0.13 -22.10 6.27
C PHE A 422 -0.28 -20.62 6.27
N CYS A 423 0.38 -19.81 5.44
CA CYS A 423 0.13 -18.37 5.30
C CYS A 423 -1.31 -18.11 4.85
N ALA A 424 -1.80 -18.85 3.85
CA ALA A 424 -3.18 -18.73 3.38
C ALA A 424 -4.22 -19.02 4.48
N LYS A 425 -3.97 -20.03 5.33
CA LYS A 425 -4.87 -20.41 6.44
C LYS A 425 -4.78 -19.49 7.66
N ASN A 426 -3.65 -18.81 7.85
CA ASN A 426 -3.38 -17.99 9.03
C ASN A 426 -3.32 -16.48 8.72
N ARG A 427 -3.88 -16.06 7.58
CA ARG A 427 -3.87 -14.66 7.13
C ARG A 427 -4.37 -13.68 8.18
N VAL A 428 -5.47 -14.02 8.87
CA VAL A 428 -6.07 -13.16 9.90
C VAL A 428 -5.16 -12.99 11.12
N ARG A 429 -4.30 -13.98 11.39
CA ARG A 429 -3.47 -14.03 12.60
C ARG A 429 -2.23 -13.13 12.54
N PHE A 430 -1.69 -12.90 11.34
CA PHE A 430 -0.38 -12.25 11.17
C PHE A 430 -0.44 -10.93 10.41
N GLY A 431 -1.63 -10.45 10.04
CA GLY A 431 -1.79 -9.22 9.29
C GLY A 431 -1.10 -9.29 7.92
N THR A 432 -0.01 -8.54 7.76
CA THR A 432 0.75 -8.49 6.51
C THR A 432 1.82 -9.58 6.46
N ILE A 433 1.84 -10.36 5.39
CA ILE A 433 2.86 -11.40 5.17
C ILE A 433 3.89 -10.88 4.18
N CYS A 434 5.13 -10.70 4.65
CA CYS A 434 6.25 -10.25 3.82
C CYS A 434 7.06 -11.47 3.39
N ARG A 435 7.12 -11.76 2.08
CA ARG A 435 7.90 -12.85 1.52
C ARG A 435 9.13 -12.34 0.78
N TRP A 436 10.30 -12.81 1.20
CA TRP A 436 11.57 -12.54 0.54
C TRP A 436 12.20 -13.83 0.03
N VAL A 437 12.40 -13.94 -1.29
CA VAL A 437 13.01 -15.11 -1.92
C VAL A 437 14.47 -14.81 -2.21
N LEU A 438 15.39 -15.59 -1.63
CA LEU A 438 16.81 -15.42 -1.88
C LEU A 438 17.25 -16.09 -3.17
N ASP A 439 18.27 -15.53 -3.81
CA ASP A 439 19.11 -16.24 -4.77
C ASP A 439 20.18 -17.03 -4.00
N PRO A 440 20.17 -18.38 -4.05
CA PRO A 440 21.19 -19.21 -3.42
C PRO A 440 22.61 -18.96 -3.93
N ALA A 441 22.76 -18.53 -5.19
CA ALA A 441 24.07 -18.38 -5.83
C ALA A 441 24.74 -17.06 -5.46
N ASN A 442 23.94 -16.04 -5.16
CA ASN A 442 24.44 -14.71 -4.80
C ASN A 442 23.49 -14.02 -3.80
N PRO A 443 23.49 -14.45 -2.52
CA PRO A 443 22.61 -13.86 -1.52
C PRO A 443 22.96 -12.37 -1.30
N PRO A 444 21.95 -11.48 -1.16
CA PRO A 444 22.13 -10.02 -1.00
C PRO A 444 22.65 -9.64 0.40
N THR A 445 22.25 -8.48 0.97
CA THR A 445 22.63 -8.08 2.34
C THR A 445 21.42 -8.06 3.30
N ALA A 446 21.66 -8.16 4.61
CA ALA A 446 20.59 -8.08 5.62
C ALA A 446 19.84 -6.73 5.57
N ALA A 447 20.54 -5.62 5.35
CA ALA A 447 19.94 -4.30 5.16
C ALA A 447 19.01 -4.25 3.94
N HIS A 448 19.38 -4.93 2.84
CA HIS A 448 18.51 -5.05 1.68
C HIS A 448 17.24 -5.84 2.00
N GLY A 449 17.35 -6.91 2.78
CA GLY A 449 16.19 -7.67 3.24
C GLY A 449 15.25 -6.87 4.15
N LEU A 450 15.77 -6.04 5.06
CA LEU A 450 14.95 -5.15 5.88
C LEU A 450 14.15 -4.15 5.04
N LEU A 451 14.81 -3.55 4.03
CA LEU A 451 14.15 -2.67 3.07
C LEU A 451 13.03 -3.40 2.32
N GLU A 452 13.29 -4.62 1.86
CA GLU A 452 12.31 -5.40 1.11
C GLU A 452 11.10 -5.76 1.98
N ILE A 453 11.33 -6.20 3.22
CA ILE A 453 10.26 -6.51 4.18
C ILE A 453 9.46 -5.25 4.53
N ALA A 454 10.11 -4.10 4.74
CA ALA A 454 9.43 -2.84 5.06
C ALA A 454 8.55 -2.34 3.91
N ARG A 455 9.00 -2.46 2.65
CA ARG A 455 8.16 -2.14 1.49
C ARG A 455 6.92 -3.02 1.43
N GLN A 456 7.11 -4.33 1.60
CA GLN A 456 5.99 -5.27 1.59
C GLN A 456 5.04 -5.06 2.78
N ALA A 457 5.55 -4.54 3.89
CA ALA A 457 4.76 -4.12 5.05
C ALA A 457 4.02 -2.78 4.84
N GLY A 458 4.14 -2.16 3.66
CA GLY A 458 3.43 -0.93 3.30
C GLY A 458 4.13 0.36 3.74
N PHE A 459 5.39 0.29 4.16
CA PHE A 459 6.15 1.49 4.52
C PHE A 459 6.73 2.20 3.30
N ASP A 460 6.67 3.53 3.36
CA ASP A 460 7.48 4.40 2.50
C ASP A 460 8.92 4.41 3.03
N VAL A 461 9.70 3.40 2.64
CA VAL A 461 11.06 3.18 3.13
C VAL A 461 12.03 4.32 2.83
N ASP A 462 11.68 5.20 1.89
CA ASP A 462 12.49 6.36 1.54
C ASP A 462 12.35 7.50 2.57
N ARG A 463 11.31 7.45 3.43
CA ARG A 463 11.10 8.38 4.55
C ARG A 463 11.62 7.87 5.89
N ILE A 464 11.99 6.60 5.98
CA ILE A 464 12.46 5.97 7.20
C ILE A 464 13.97 5.81 7.10
N PRO A 465 14.76 6.46 7.97
CA PRO A 465 16.21 6.25 7.99
C PRO A 465 16.52 4.74 8.07
N PRO A 466 17.49 4.21 7.29
CA PRO A 466 17.74 2.76 7.25
C PRO A 466 17.98 2.10 8.62
N LYS A 467 18.55 2.87 9.56
CA LYS A 467 18.78 2.48 10.96
C LYS A 467 17.49 2.32 11.80
N GLU A 468 16.39 2.94 11.39
CA GLU A 468 15.10 2.95 12.09
C GLU A 468 14.12 1.93 11.52
N LEU A 469 14.39 1.37 10.33
CA LEU A 469 13.55 0.36 9.68
C LEU A 469 13.28 -0.85 10.58
N ALA A 470 14.31 -1.34 11.27
CA ALA A 470 14.15 -2.46 12.20
C ALA A 470 13.19 -2.13 13.34
N THR A 471 13.30 -0.92 13.93
CA THR A 471 12.41 -0.46 15.01
C THR A 471 10.96 -0.42 14.53
N VAL A 472 10.72 0.25 13.41
CA VAL A 472 9.39 0.43 12.84
C VAL A 472 8.76 -0.91 12.39
N LEU A 473 9.55 -1.82 11.85
CA LEU A 473 9.10 -3.18 11.53
C LEU A 473 8.76 -3.99 12.79
N ASN A 474 9.48 -3.81 13.90
CA ASN A 474 9.16 -4.44 15.19
C ASN A 474 7.91 -3.86 15.86
N GLU A 475 7.32 -2.79 15.33
CA GLU A 475 6.04 -2.24 15.79
C GLU A 475 4.86 -2.72 14.93
N ARG A 476 5.10 -3.28 13.73
CA ARG A 476 4.03 -3.80 12.85
C ARG A 476 3.74 -5.27 13.03
N GLU A 477 2.46 -5.64 13.02
CA GLU A 477 2.04 -7.02 12.94
C GLU A 477 2.32 -7.60 11.55
N ILE A 478 3.50 -8.20 11.41
CA ILE A 478 3.94 -8.86 10.18
C ILE A 478 4.46 -10.28 10.45
N LEU A 479 4.26 -11.16 9.46
CA LEU A 479 4.97 -12.43 9.35
C LEU A 479 6.03 -12.33 8.26
N VAL A 480 7.28 -12.65 8.61
CA VAL A 480 8.39 -12.67 7.66
C VAL A 480 8.60 -14.09 7.14
N HIS A 481 8.47 -14.30 5.83
CA HIS A 481 8.81 -15.55 5.16
C HIS A 481 10.06 -15.36 4.30
N ILE A 482 11.14 -16.09 4.59
CA ILE A 482 12.37 -16.06 3.79
C ILE A 482 12.58 -17.41 3.11
N ASP A 483 12.60 -17.43 1.78
CA ASP A 483 12.70 -18.64 0.97
C ASP A 483 14.08 -18.81 0.34
N ASN A 484 14.42 -20.06 -0.04
CA ASN A 484 15.68 -20.46 -0.67
C ASN A 484 16.97 -20.25 0.16
N VAL A 485 16.93 -20.49 1.47
CA VAL A 485 18.14 -20.46 2.32
C VAL A 485 18.94 -21.76 2.17
N ASP A 486 19.68 -21.87 1.07
CA ASP A 486 20.27 -23.13 0.60
C ASP A 486 21.78 -23.27 0.91
N GLY A 487 22.40 -22.24 1.50
CA GLY A 487 23.83 -22.23 1.83
C GLY A 487 24.15 -21.54 3.16
N ARG A 488 25.39 -21.67 3.62
CA ARG A 488 25.88 -21.08 4.87
C ARG A 488 25.80 -19.55 4.85
N GLU A 489 26.21 -18.93 3.74
CA GLU A 489 26.20 -17.45 3.60
C GLU A 489 24.79 -16.88 3.71
N ALA A 490 23.83 -17.45 3.00
CA ALA A 490 22.41 -17.09 3.10
C ALA A 490 21.88 -17.28 4.52
N ALA A 491 22.25 -18.37 5.20
CA ALA A 491 21.82 -18.63 6.58
C ALA A 491 22.40 -17.60 7.57
N THR A 492 23.67 -17.20 7.41
CA THR A 492 24.29 -16.15 8.23
C THR A 492 23.58 -14.81 8.06
N LEU A 493 23.31 -14.41 6.81
CA LEU A 493 22.56 -13.19 6.49
C LEU A 493 21.16 -13.20 7.11
N VAL A 494 20.45 -14.32 7.03
CA VAL A 494 19.11 -14.44 7.61
C VAL A 494 19.16 -14.34 9.13
N GLY A 495 20.19 -14.91 9.76
CA GLY A 495 20.45 -14.74 11.18
C GLY A 495 20.64 -13.27 11.57
N GLU A 496 21.45 -12.53 10.81
CA GLU A 496 21.68 -11.09 11.02
C GLU A 496 20.38 -10.28 10.88
N LEU A 497 19.63 -10.48 9.79
CA LEU A 497 18.37 -9.79 9.54
C LEU A 497 17.35 -10.08 10.64
N LEU A 498 17.11 -11.35 10.97
CA LEU A 498 16.11 -11.71 11.97
C LEU A 498 16.55 -11.36 13.39
N GLY A 499 17.85 -11.20 13.63
CA GLY A 499 18.39 -10.63 14.87
C GLY A 499 17.95 -9.18 15.08
N SER A 500 17.76 -8.41 14.01
CA SER A 500 17.23 -7.04 14.08
C SER A 500 15.70 -6.97 14.23
N LEU A 501 14.98 -8.09 14.05
CA LEU A 501 13.52 -8.17 14.15
C LEU A 501 13.04 -9.10 15.28
N PRO A 502 13.57 -9.01 16.51
CA PRO A 502 13.43 -10.05 17.54
C PRO A 502 11.97 -10.35 17.93
N GLN A 503 11.05 -9.38 17.77
CA GLN A 503 9.65 -9.52 18.15
C GLN A 503 8.74 -9.97 17.01
N ARG A 504 9.27 -10.15 15.79
CA ARG A 504 8.46 -10.53 14.61
C ARG A 504 8.54 -12.03 14.37
N PRO A 505 7.43 -12.74 14.18
CA PRO A 505 7.48 -14.14 13.81
C PRO A 505 8.11 -14.32 12.42
N ALA A 506 8.88 -15.39 12.21
CA ALA A 506 9.41 -15.72 10.88
C ALA A 506 9.42 -17.21 10.58
N ILE A 507 9.21 -17.50 9.30
CA ILE A 507 9.36 -18.82 8.71
C ILE A 507 10.48 -18.75 7.67
N VAL A 508 11.43 -19.66 7.75
CA VAL A 508 12.56 -19.71 6.82
C VAL A 508 12.62 -21.07 6.16
N THR A 509 12.55 -21.11 4.83
CA THR A 509 12.62 -22.34 4.03
C THR A 509 13.96 -22.46 3.33
N GLY A 510 14.54 -23.66 3.35
CA GLY A 510 15.85 -23.87 2.75
C GLY A 510 16.31 -25.32 2.69
N ARG A 511 17.46 -25.52 2.03
CA ARG A 511 18.18 -26.80 1.92
C ARG A 511 19.43 -26.85 2.79
N TYR A 512 19.76 -25.78 3.51
CA TYR A 512 20.90 -25.79 4.42
C TYR A 512 20.56 -26.58 5.70
N MET A 513 21.17 -27.76 5.88
CA MET A 513 20.80 -28.69 6.97
C MET A 513 21.11 -28.19 8.37
N ALA A 514 22.00 -27.21 8.50
CA ALA A 514 22.30 -26.56 9.78
C ALA A 514 21.40 -25.34 10.05
N LEU A 515 20.41 -25.07 9.18
CA LEU A 515 19.44 -24.01 9.43
C LEU A 515 18.57 -24.36 10.64
N GLY A 516 18.51 -23.46 11.62
CA GLY A 516 17.76 -23.65 12.86
C GLY A 516 18.38 -24.66 13.83
N THR A 517 19.64 -25.08 13.65
CA THR A 517 20.31 -26.03 14.57
C THR A 517 21.16 -25.34 15.65
N THR A 518 21.23 -24.01 15.66
CA THR A 518 22.03 -23.27 16.63
C THR A 518 21.45 -23.46 18.04
N PRO A 519 22.17 -24.10 18.98
CA PRO A 519 21.67 -24.32 20.34
C PRO A 519 21.32 -23.01 21.04
N GLY A 520 20.20 -22.97 21.77
CA GLY A 520 19.77 -21.78 22.53
C GLY A 520 19.19 -20.63 21.70
N SER A 521 19.09 -20.76 20.38
CA SER A 521 18.58 -19.71 19.48
C SER A 521 17.05 -19.54 19.46
N GLY A 522 16.31 -20.46 20.10
CA GLY A 522 14.84 -20.44 20.13
C GLY A 522 14.15 -20.92 18.83
N TRP A 523 14.91 -21.40 17.84
CA TRP A 523 14.36 -21.89 16.59
C TRP A 523 13.71 -23.26 16.74
N GLN A 524 12.50 -23.39 16.20
CA GLN A 524 11.84 -24.68 15.98
C GLN A 524 12.16 -25.16 14.57
N ARG A 525 12.32 -26.47 14.39
CA ARG A 525 12.63 -27.05 13.09
C ARG A 525 11.48 -27.96 12.64
N VAL A 526 10.94 -27.66 11.46
CA VAL A 526 9.96 -28.51 10.78
C VAL A 526 10.66 -29.18 9.61
N GLU A 527 10.80 -30.48 9.76
CA GLU A 527 11.48 -31.34 8.80
C GLU A 527 10.48 -31.87 7.78
N VAL A 528 10.79 -31.69 6.49
CA VAL A 528 9.95 -32.11 5.37
C VAL A 528 10.65 -33.22 4.59
N GLU A 529 10.04 -34.40 4.57
CA GLU A 529 10.52 -35.61 3.87
C GLU A 529 9.77 -35.83 2.55
N SER A 530 10.18 -36.78 1.71
CA SER A 530 9.33 -37.22 0.59
C SER A 530 7.99 -37.78 1.08
N LEU A 531 6.99 -37.81 0.19
CA LEU A 531 5.68 -38.35 0.51
C LEU A 531 5.77 -39.89 0.63
N ASP A 532 5.06 -40.46 1.59
CA ASP A 532 4.85 -41.91 1.63
C ASP A 532 3.98 -42.38 0.46
N ALA A 533 3.86 -43.70 0.31
CA ALA A 533 3.13 -44.30 -0.81
C ALA A 533 1.64 -43.92 -0.81
N ASP A 534 0.98 -43.92 0.35
CA ASP A 534 -0.46 -43.64 0.47
C ASP A 534 -0.76 -42.18 0.12
N THR A 535 0.10 -41.28 0.61
CA THR A 535 0.04 -39.85 0.36
C THR A 535 0.32 -39.52 -1.11
N SER A 536 1.31 -40.19 -1.71
CA SER A 536 1.63 -40.05 -3.13
C SER A 536 0.47 -40.49 -4.01
N VAL A 537 -0.18 -41.61 -3.67
CA VAL A 537 -1.39 -42.09 -4.35
C VAL A 537 -2.53 -41.08 -4.21
N ALA A 538 -2.73 -40.52 -3.01
CA ALA A 538 -3.75 -39.52 -2.79
C ALA A 538 -3.48 -38.21 -3.58
N LEU A 539 -2.22 -37.80 -3.73
CA LEU A 539 -1.81 -36.70 -4.59
C LEU A 539 -2.12 -37.00 -6.07
N LEU A 540 -1.71 -38.17 -6.57
CA LEU A 540 -2.02 -38.60 -7.94
C LEU A 540 -3.52 -38.63 -8.22
N ARG A 541 -4.31 -39.20 -7.31
CA ARG A 541 -5.78 -39.27 -7.44
C ARG A 541 -6.39 -37.88 -7.52
N LYS A 542 -5.86 -36.91 -6.77
CA LYS A 542 -6.33 -35.53 -6.77
C LYS A 542 -5.93 -34.77 -8.04
N GLU A 543 -4.72 -35.01 -8.55
CA GLU A 543 -4.21 -34.44 -9.80
C GLU A 543 -4.90 -34.98 -11.06
N LEU A 544 -5.41 -36.21 -11.01
CA LEU A 544 -5.99 -36.93 -12.15
C LEU A 544 -7.53 -37.00 -12.11
N GLY A 545 -8.15 -36.79 -10.95
CA GLY A 545 -9.61 -36.82 -10.80
C GLY A 545 -10.20 -38.19 -11.11
N GLY A 546 -11.30 -38.22 -11.88
CA GLY A 546 -12.02 -39.44 -12.25
C GLY A 546 -11.25 -40.38 -13.17
N ASP A 547 -10.21 -39.88 -13.84
CA ASP A 547 -9.38 -40.63 -14.80
C ASP A 547 -8.13 -41.27 -14.15
N ALA A 548 -8.07 -41.28 -12.81
CA ALA A 548 -6.95 -41.86 -12.09
C ALA A 548 -6.81 -43.37 -12.37
N PRO A 549 -5.59 -43.88 -12.63
CA PRO A 549 -5.34 -45.30 -12.87
C PRO A 549 -5.59 -46.13 -11.61
N SER A 550 -5.45 -47.46 -11.71
CA SER A 550 -5.64 -48.34 -10.55
C SER A 550 -4.68 -47.99 -9.42
N GLU A 551 -5.08 -48.27 -8.17
CA GLU A 551 -4.24 -47.98 -7.01
C GLU A 551 -2.88 -48.69 -7.08
N ALA A 552 -2.83 -49.91 -7.63
CA ALA A 552 -1.57 -50.63 -7.86
C ALA A 552 -0.62 -49.86 -8.80
N GLN A 553 -1.15 -49.29 -9.89
CA GLN A 553 -0.37 -48.47 -10.82
C GLN A 553 0.10 -47.16 -10.18
N MET A 554 -0.76 -46.49 -9.40
CA MET A 554 -0.38 -45.28 -8.67
C MET A 554 0.69 -45.55 -7.62
N ARG A 555 0.63 -46.68 -6.91
CA ARG A 555 1.68 -47.11 -5.96
C ARG A 555 2.99 -47.42 -6.67
N GLY A 556 2.94 -48.03 -7.86
CA GLY A 556 4.12 -48.22 -8.71
C GLY A 556 4.79 -46.91 -9.10
N LEU A 557 4.00 -45.92 -9.56
CA LEU A 557 4.49 -44.57 -9.86
C LEU A 557 5.12 -43.91 -8.62
N ALA A 558 4.42 -43.94 -7.48
CA ALA A 558 4.90 -43.34 -6.23
C ALA A 558 6.26 -43.92 -5.79
N SER A 559 6.42 -45.24 -5.90
CA SER A 559 7.66 -45.94 -5.54
C SER A 559 8.84 -45.53 -6.43
N GLU A 560 8.66 -45.53 -7.75
CA GLU A 560 9.72 -45.25 -8.73
C GLU A 560 10.11 -43.77 -8.75
N LEU A 561 9.15 -42.88 -8.49
CA LEU A 561 9.37 -41.44 -8.38
C LEU A 561 9.90 -41.01 -7.00
N GLY A 562 10.10 -41.96 -6.07
CA GLY A 562 10.64 -41.70 -4.73
C GLY A 562 9.77 -40.81 -3.86
N GLY A 563 8.45 -40.76 -4.11
CA GLY A 563 7.52 -39.92 -3.35
C GLY A 563 7.76 -38.41 -3.51
N LEU A 564 8.40 -37.97 -4.60
CA LEU A 564 8.73 -36.56 -4.84
C LEU A 564 7.51 -35.83 -5.44
N PRO A 565 6.92 -34.83 -4.77
CA PRO A 565 5.73 -34.12 -5.27
C PRO A 565 5.92 -33.56 -6.68
N LEU A 566 7.04 -32.88 -6.96
CA LEU A 566 7.29 -32.33 -8.31
C LEU A 566 7.38 -33.41 -9.39
N ALA A 567 8.02 -34.54 -9.11
CA ALA A 567 8.09 -35.66 -10.05
C ALA A 567 6.70 -36.29 -10.27
N ILE A 568 5.90 -36.38 -9.21
CA ILE A 568 4.52 -36.83 -9.25
C ILE A 568 3.65 -35.88 -10.08
N HIS A 569 3.79 -34.56 -9.94
CA HIS A 569 3.06 -33.58 -10.76
C HIS A 569 3.43 -33.68 -12.25
N LEU A 570 4.70 -33.90 -12.57
CA LEU A 570 5.17 -34.12 -13.95
C LEU A 570 4.58 -35.41 -14.54
N ALA A 571 4.64 -36.52 -13.78
CA ALA A 571 4.02 -37.79 -14.19
C ALA A 571 2.50 -37.67 -14.36
N ALA A 572 1.82 -37.01 -13.42
CA ALA A 572 0.38 -36.76 -13.53
C ALA A 572 0.03 -35.94 -14.78
N GLY A 573 0.87 -34.97 -15.16
CA GLY A 573 0.70 -34.23 -16.41
C GLY A 573 0.81 -35.12 -17.66
N TYR A 574 1.74 -36.07 -17.67
CA TYR A 574 1.86 -37.07 -18.72
C TYR A 574 0.59 -37.93 -18.83
N LEU A 575 0.06 -38.40 -17.69
CA LEU A 575 -1.16 -39.20 -17.63
C LEU A 575 -2.41 -38.42 -18.08
N ARG A 576 -2.56 -37.14 -17.67
CA ARG A 576 -3.63 -36.24 -18.17
C ARG A 576 -3.60 -36.05 -19.68
N SER A 577 -2.45 -36.28 -20.31
CA SER A 577 -2.29 -36.20 -21.76
C SER A 577 -2.73 -37.48 -22.49
N GLY A 578 -3.35 -38.43 -21.78
CA GLY A 578 -3.95 -39.65 -22.33
C GLY A 578 -3.05 -40.88 -22.34
N TYR A 579 -1.86 -40.82 -21.74
CA TYR A 579 -0.93 -41.94 -21.67
C TYR A 579 -1.08 -42.74 -20.37
N THR A 580 -0.67 -44.01 -20.38
CA THR A 580 -0.81 -44.87 -19.21
C THR A 580 0.36 -44.72 -18.23
N ALA A 581 0.14 -45.14 -16.98
CA ALA A 581 1.20 -45.25 -15.98
C ALA A 581 2.32 -46.22 -16.41
N GLU A 582 1.98 -47.25 -17.19
CA GLU A 582 2.94 -48.24 -17.68
C GLU A 582 3.85 -47.65 -18.75
N ASP A 583 3.28 -46.87 -19.69
CA ASP A 583 4.06 -46.14 -20.71
C ASP A 583 5.08 -45.20 -20.06
N PHE A 584 4.62 -44.41 -19.08
CA PHE A 584 5.49 -43.49 -18.35
C PHE A 584 6.63 -44.23 -17.64
N LEU A 585 6.32 -45.31 -16.90
CA LEU A 585 7.32 -46.07 -16.17
C LEU A 585 8.31 -46.80 -17.10
N GLY A 586 7.85 -47.27 -18.25
CA GLY A 586 8.72 -47.84 -19.29
C GLY A 586 9.74 -46.82 -19.78
N GLU A 587 9.27 -45.62 -20.15
CA GLU A 587 10.13 -44.54 -20.60
C GLU A 587 11.09 -44.07 -19.49
N PHE A 588 10.58 -43.92 -18.26
CA PHE A 588 11.34 -43.55 -17.07
C PHE A 588 12.50 -44.51 -16.78
N ARG A 589 12.24 -45.82 -16.75
CA ARG A 589 13.27 -46.84 -16.48
C ARG A 589 14.33 -46.88 -17.57
N SER A 590 13.93 -46.76 -18.84
CA SER A 590 14.89 -46.75 -19.96
C SER A 590 15.89 -45.59 -19.88
N ARG A 591 15.43 -44.40 -19.48
CA ARG A 591 16.25 -43.19 -19.36
C ARG A 591 17.09 -43.17 -18.07
N LEU A 592 16.59 -43.75 -16.98
CA LEU A 592 17.34 -43.83 -15.72
C LEU A 592 18.61 -44.70 -15.85
N LEU A 593 18.58 -45.72 -16.73
CA LEU A 593 19.73 -46.57 -17.07
C LEU A 593 20.78 -45.85 -17.93
N ALA A 594 20.43 -44.74 -18.57
CA ALA A 594 21.28 -43.97 -19.48
C ALA A 594 22.00 -42.79 -18.79
N LEU A 595 21.84 -42.60 -17.48
CA LEU A 595 22.54 -41.56 -16.71
C LEU A 595 23.97 -42.02 -16.36
N PRO A 596 25.02 -41.18 -16.51
CA PRO A 596 26.38 -41.56 -16.13
C PRO A 596 26.51 -41.86 -14.62
N PRO A 597 27.38 -42.81 -14.23
CA PRO A 597 27.57 -43.20 -12.83
C PRO A 597 28.20 -42.08 -11.99
N VAL A 598 27.84 -42.04 -10.71
CA VAL A 598 28.22 -40.98 -9.74
C VAL A 598 29.69 -41.13 -9.30
N ASP A 599 30.42 -40.00 -9.24
CA ASP A 599 31.81 -39.91 -8.76
C ASP A 599 31.88 -40.06 -7.21
N PRO A 600 32.72 -40.96 -6.66
CA PRO A 600 32.86 -41.18 -5.21
C PRO A 600 33.42 -40.01 -4.38
N VAL A 601 33.96 -38.94 -4.98
CA VAL A 601 34.46 -37.75 -4.26
C VAL A 601 33.38 -36.66 -4.12
N ASP A 602 32.18 -36.88 -4.67
CA ASP A 602 31.07 -35.93 -4.67
C ASP A 602 30.15 -36.09 -3.41
N PRO A 603 29.88 -35.05 -2.60
CA PRO A 603 29.11 -35.13 -1.34
C PRO A 603 27.58 -35.34 -1.52
N THR A 604 27.14 -36.15 -2.48
CA THR A 604 25.78 -36.17 -3.01
C THR A 604 25.02 -37.50 -2.79
N SER A 605 24.36 -37.64 -1.64
CA SER A 605 23.02 -38.29 -1.61
C SER A 605 21.95 -37.46 -2.39
N LYS A 606 22.35 -36.28 -2.87
CA LYS A 606 21.59 -35.28 -3.63
C LYS A 606 21.42 -35.61 -5.14
N GLY A 607 22.23 -36.52 -5.69
CA GLY A 607 22.25 -36.80 -7.14
C GLY A 607 21.05 -37.61 -7.65
N ARG A 608 20.56 -38.59 -6.89
CA ARG A 608 19.51 -39.54 -7.35
C ARG A 608 18.13 -38.88 -7.50
N SER A 609 17.68 -38.13 -6.49
CA SER A 609 16.37 -37.47 -6.52
C SER A 609 16.31 -36.33 -7.54
N ARG A 610 17.41 -35.59 -7.71
CA ARG A 610 17.55 -34.63 -8.80
C ARG A 610 17.51 -35.32 -10.17
N GLY A 611 18.17 -36.48 -10.30
CA GLY A 611 18.09 -37.33 -11.48
C GLY A 611 16.66 -37.83 -11.77
N ILE A 612 15.92 -38.26 -10.74
CA ILE A 612 14.51 -38.67 -10.87
C ILE A 612 13.65 -37.53 -11.45
N VAL A 613 13.75 -36.32 -10.87
CA VAL A 613 12.97 -35.19 -11.38
C VAL A 613 13.44 -34.77 -12.77
N ALA A 614 14.75 -34.82 -13.05
CA ALA A 614 15.29 -34.53 -14.38
C ALA A 614 14.77 -35.51 -15.44
N VAL A 615 14.72 -36.81 -15.15
CA VAL A 615 14.16 -37.80 -16.07
C VAL A 615 12.65 -37.60 -16.27
N ALA A 616 11.88 -37.38 -15.19
CA ALA A 616 10.45 -37.08 -15.29
C ALA A 616 10.18 -35.80 -16.10
N PHE A 617 11.02 -34.78 -15.92
CA PHE A 617 11.00 -33.55 -16.71
C PHE A 617 11.31 -33.83 -18.19
N GLU A 618 12.35 -34.59 -18.49
CA GLU A 618 12.72 -34.90 -19.89
C GLU A 618 11.63 -35.71 -20.62
N ILE A 619 10.90 -36.60 -19.93
CA ILE A 619 9.73 -37.28 -20.49
C ILE A 619 8.64 -36.26 -20.82
N SER A 620 8.30 -35.39 -19.86
CA SER A 620 7.29 -34.34 -20.03
C SER A 620 7.66 -33.37 -21.16
N ARG A 621 8.94 -32.99 -21.26
CA ARG A 621 9.49 -32.18 -22.35
C ARG A 621 9.39 -32.90 -23.69
N SER A 622 9.73 -34.18 -23.76
CA SER A 622 9.65 -34.98 -25.00
C SER A 622 8.22 -35.04 -25.52
N LEU A 623 7.25 -35.25 -24.62
CA LEU A 623 5.83 -35.26 -24.96
C LEU A 623 5.34 -33.88 -25.40
N PHE A 624 5.76 -32.81 -24.72
CA PHE A 624 5.44 -31.44 -25.11
C PHE A 624 5.89 -31.14 -26.55
N LEU A 625 7.12 -31.54 -26.91
CA LEU A 625 7.68 -31.31 -28.25
C LEU A 625 6.99 -32.17 -29.32
N ALA A 626 6.62 -33.41 -28.98
CA ALA A 626 5.83 -34.26 -29.86
C ALA A 626 4.45 -33.64 -30.15
N GLU A 627 3.78 -33.11 -29.13
CA GLU A 627 2.48 -32.42 -29.27
C GLU A 627 2.61 -31.10 -30.05
N ALA A 628 3.67 -30.33 -29.82
CA ALA A 628 3.97 -29.14 -30.62
C ALA A 628 4.15 -29.51 -32.11
N THR A 629 4.91 -30.58 -32.39
CA THR A 629 5.14 -31.08 -33.76
C THR A 629 3.83 -31.49 -34.44
N LYS A 630 2.93 -32.18 -33.73
CA LYS A 630 1.59 -32.53 -34.26
C LYS A 630 0.77 -31.30 -34.63
N ARG A 631 0.97 -30.17 -33.93
CA ARG A 631 0.34 -28.88 -34.21
C ARG A 631 1.06 -28.07 -35.31
N GLY A 632 2.09 -28.63 -35.93
CA GLY A 632 2.91 -27.93 -36.92
C GLY A 632 3.76 -26.80 -36.32
N LYS A 633 4.14 -26.93 -35.04
CA LYS A 633 4.92 -25.93 -34.30
C LYS A 633 6.28 -26.49 -33.89
N ASP A 634 7.29 -25.63 -33.88
CA ASP A 634 8.58 -25.89 -33.23
C ASP A 634 8.70 -25.01 -31.99
N TRP A 635 8.53 -25.63 -30.83
CA TRP A 635 8.53 -24.94 -29.54
C TRP A 635 9.72 -25.33 -28.65
N ASP A 636 10.78 -26.00 -29.15
CA ASP A 636 11.93 -26.39 -28.29
C ASP A 636 12.65 -25.16 -27.75
N ALA A 637 12.85 -24.15 -28.62
CA ALA A 637 13.44 -22.88 -28.23
C ALA A 637 12.54 -22.08 -27.28
N ALA A 638 11.24 -22.01 -27.60
CA ALA A 638 10.24 -21.32 -26.80
C ALA A 638 10.12 -21.92 -25.39
N LEU A 639 10.10 -23.25 -25.28
CA LEU A 639 10.08 -23.95 -23.99
C LEU A 639 11.37 -23.69 -23.20
N SER A 640 12.54 -23.82 -23.83
CA SER A 640 13.83 -23.58 -23.17
C SER A 640 13.96 -22.14 -22.64
N ALA A 641 13.41 -21.15 -23.34
CA ALA A 641 13.43 -19.75 -22.93
C ALA A 641 12.71 -19.50 -21.59
N LEU A 642 11.71 -20.31 -21.23
CA LEU A 642 11.05 -20.26 -19.92
C LEU A 642 12.02 -20.52 -18.75
N GLY A 643 13.16 -21.17 -18.99
CA GLY A 643 14.20 -21.34 -17.98
C GLY A 643 14.77 -20.03 -17.43
N TRP A 644 14.66 -18.94 -18.19
CA TRP A 644 15.11 -17.60 -17.82
C TRP A 644 13.95 -16.66 -17.49
N ALA A 645 12.70 -17.15 -17.45
CA ALA A 645 11.56 -16.35 -17.05
C ALA A 645 11.64 -15.96 -15.55
N PRO A 646 11.14 -14.78 -15.15
CA PRO A 646 11.07 -14.38 -13.75
C PRO A 646 10.33 -15.44 -12.91
N LEU A 647 11.01 -15.94 -11.87
CA LEU A 647 10.47 -17.02 -11.02
C LEU A 647 9.25 -16.59 -10.20
N VAL A 648 9.11 -15.29 -9.96
CA VAL A 648 7.94 -14.66 -9.34
C VAL A 648 6.68 -14.74 -10.23
N GLY A 649 6.84 -15.12 -11.50
CA GLY A 649 5.78 -15.33 -12.47
C GLY A 649 5.69 -14.20 -13.51
N PHE A 650 4.96 -14.47 -14.59
CA PHE A 650 4.76 -13.59 -15.73
C PHE A 650 3.35 -13.78 -16.32
N GLY A 651 2.77 -12.72 -16.88
CA GLY A 651 1.50 -12.78 -17.62
C GLY A 651 1.69 -13.08 -19.10
N ARG A 652 0.59 -13.16 -19.85
CA ARG A 652 0.62 -13.57 -21.28
C ARG A 652 1.48 -12.65 -22.16
N SER A 653 1.41 -11.34 -21.95
CA SER A 653 2.13 -10.36 -22.77
C SER A 653 3.63 -10.49 -22.63
N LEU A 654 4.13 -10.52 -21.38
CA LEU A 654 5.55 -10.73 -21.11
C LEU A 654 5.98 -12.16 -21.47
N GLY A 655 5.15 -13.16 -21.20
CA GLY A 655 5.41 -14.56 -21.57
C GLY A 655 5.62 -14.76 -23.06
N ALA A 656 4.78 -14.14 -23.90
CA ALA A 656 4.91 -14.17 -25.36
C ALA A 656 6.26 -13.58 -25.82
N ALA A 657 6.71 -12.49 -25.17
CA ALA A 657 8.01 -11.91 -25.45
C ALA A 657 9.17 -12.82 -25.02
N ILE A 658 9.11 -13.42 -23.82
CA ILE A 658 10.16 -14.32 -23.31
C ILE A 658 10.36 -15.52 -24.25
N VAL A 659 9.26 -16.18 -24.61
CA VAL A 659 9.30 -17.42 -25.40
C VAL A 659 9.34 -17.18 -26.92
N ASP A 660 9.19 -15.92 -27.34
CA ASP A 660 9.27 -15.47 -28.74
C ASP A 660 8.23 -16.14 -29.64
N VAL A 661 6.97 -16.10 -29.19
CA VAL A 661 5.81 -16.59 -29.95
C VAL A 661 4.79 -15.47 -30.14
N PRO A 662 3.99 -15.51 -31.22
CA PRO A 662 2.89 -14.57 -31.41
C PRO A 662 1.89 -14.53 -30.24
N ALA A 663 1.26 -13.39 -30.02
CA ALA A 663 0.35 -13.16 -28.88
C ALA A 663 -0.90 -14.06 -28.89
N ASP A 664 -1.30 -14.57 -30.04
CA ASP A 664 -2.36 -15.57 -30.21
C ASP A 664 -1.87 -17.00 -29.97
N GLU A 665 -0.57 -17.27 -30.11
CA GLU A 665 0.04 -18.59 -29.88
C GLU A 665 0.44 -18.85 -28.42
N ILE A 666 0.65 -17.80 -27.62
CA ILE A 666 1.03 -17.95 -26.21
C ILE A 666 -0.02 -18.71 -25.38
N GLY A 667 -1.30 -18.58 -25.72
CA GLY A 667 -2.39 -19.29 -25.04
C GLY A 667 -2.27 -20.81 -25.20
N PRO A 668 -2.29 -21.34 -26.44
CA PRO A 668 -2.06 -22.75 -26.72
C PRO A 668 -0.72 -23.28 -26.19
N PHE A 669 0.35 -22.50 -26.27
CA PHE A 669 1.67 -22.86 -25.72
C PHE A 669 1.61 -23.06 -24.19
N LEU A 670 1.09 -22.07 -23.46
CA LEU A 670 0.98 -22.13 -22.00
C LEU A 670 -0.01 -23.22 -21.56
N GLN A 671 -1.06 -23.47 -22.33
CA GLN A 671 -1.99 -24.57 -22.07
C GLN A 671 -1.29 -25.93 -22.17
N ALA A 672 -0.52 -26.16 -23.23
CA ALA A 672 0.24 -27.40 -23.40
C ALA A 672 1.30 -27.57 -22.30
N ALA A 673 2.02 -26.49 -21.95
CA ALA A 673 3.02 -26.53 -20.87
C ALA A 673 2.38 -26.74 -19.48
N THR A 674 1.20 -26.16 -19.24
CA THR A 674 0.44 -26.33 -17.98
C THR A 674 -0.09 -27.76 -17.86
N ALA A 675 -0.59 -28.35 -18.95
CA ALA A 675 -1.11 -29.73 -18.95
C ALA A 675 -0.05 -30.73 -18.47
N LEU A 676 1.20 -30.52 -18.89
CA LEU A 676 2.38 -31.33 -18.55
C LEU A 676 3.12 -30.85 -17.30
N SER A 677 2.55 -29.93 -16.52
CA SER A 677 3.14 -29.40 -15.27
C SER A 677 4.54 -28.76 -15.45
N LEU A 678 4.88 -28.30 -16.66
CA LEU A 678 6.13 -27.58 -16.96
C LEU A 678 6.07 -26.11 -16.52
N VAL A 679 4.86 -25.55 -16.50
CA VAL A 679 4.54 -24.26 -15.89
C VAL A 679 3.34 -24.41 -14.98
N ARG A 680 3.26 -23.60 -13.94
CA ARG A 680 2.13 -23.55 -13.02
C ARG A 680 1.34 -22.27 -13.27
N ARG A 681 0.02 -22.39 -13.41
CA ARG A 681 -0.88 -21.23 -13.39
C ARG A 681 -0.90 -20.64 -11.98
N VAL A 682 -0.63 -19.35 -11.88
CA VAL A 682 -0.77 -18.56 -10.67
C VAL A 682 -2.27 -18.38 -10.42
N GLU A 683 -2.70 -18.60 -9.18
CA GLU A 683 -4.12 -18.54 -8.82
C GLU A 683 -4.69 -17.14 -9.07
N ALA A 684 -5.95 -17.05 -9.49
CA ALA A 684 -6.59 -15.77 -9.82
C ALA A 684 -6.65 -14.80 -8.60
N LYS A 685 -6.64 -15.37 -7.38
CA LYS A 685 -6.56 -14.62 -6.12
C LYS A 685 -5.19 -13.97 -5.87
N GLU A 686 -4.13 -14.48 -6.51
CA GLU A 686 -2.76 -13.95 -6.47
C GLU A 686 -2.50 -12.99 -7.64
N ARG A 687 -2.99 -13.30 -8.84
CA ARG A 687 -2.93 -12.40 -10.02
C ARG A 687 -4.21 -12.52 -10.88
N PRO A 688 -5.10 -11.51 -10.87
CA PRO A 688 -6.43 -11.61 -11.50
C PRO A 688 -6.39 -11.63 -13.04
N ASP A 689 -5.29 -11.19 -13.67
CA ASP A 689 -5.09 -11.20 -15.12
C ASP A 689 -4.65 -12.57 -15.68
N GLY A 690 -4.39 -13.55 -14.80
CA GLY A 690 -3.87 -14.85 -15.15
C GLY A 690 -2.37 -14.80 -15.45
N ALA A 691 -1.58 -15.39 -14.56
CA ALA A 691 -0.13 -15.49 -14.70
C ALA A 691 0.35 -16.93 -14.62
N TRP A 692 1.60 -17.14 -15.01
CA TRP A 692 2.29 -18.43 -14.93
C TRP A 692 3.63 -18.26 -14.24
N SER A 693 4.08 -19.31 -13.56
CA SER A 693 5.39 -19.38 -12.94
C SER A 693 6.06 -20.69 -13.32
N VAL A 694 7.38 -20.67 -13.40
CA VAL A 694 8.19 -21.86 -13.63
C VAL A 694 8.77 -22.30 -12.30
N HIS A 695 8.64 -23.58 -11.96
CA HIS A 695 9.28 -24.10 -10.75
C HIS A 695 10.81 -23.96 -10.89
N PRO A 696 11.57 -23.47 -9.88
CA PRO A 696 12.99 -23.17 -10.01
C PRO A 696 13.84 -24.34 -10.54
N LEU A 697 13.56 -25.57 -10.13
CA LEU A 697 14.24 -26.76 -10.64
C LEU A 697 13.90 -27.07 -12.12
N VAL A 698 12.66 -26.82 -12.54
CA VAL A 698 12.26 -26.96 -13.94
C VAL A 698 12.93 -25.87 -14.77
N ALA A 699 12.99 -24.64 -14.26
CA ALA A 699 13.71 -23.54 -14.89
C ALA A 699 15.20 -23.90 -15.06
N GLU A 700 15.83 -24.46 -14.04
CA GLU A 700 17.21 -24.95 -14.10
C GLU A 700 17.43 -25.99 -15.22
N PHE A 701 16.54 -26.96 -15.37
CA PHE A 701 16.64 -27.96 -16.44
C PHE A 701 16.42 -27.37 -17.84
N LEU A 702 15.53 -26.37 -17.96
CA LEU A 702 15.26 -25.67 -19.21
C LEU A 702 16.44 -24.81 -19.71
N ARG A 703 17.27 -24.29 -18.80
CA ARG A 703 18.44 -23.44 -19.14
C ARG A 703 19.51 -24.15 -19.95
N THR A 704 19.51 -25.48 -19.99
CA THR A 704 20.58 -26.30 -20.58
C THR A 704 20.82 -26.08 -22.08
N LYS A 705 19.87 -25.47 -22.80
CA LYS A 705 19.95 -25.27 -24.26
C LYS A 705 20.00 -23.81 -24.74
N HIS A 706 19.71 -22.83 -23.88
CA HIS A 706 19.58 -21.43 -24.28
C HIS A 706 20.39 -20.51 -23.38
N ALA A 707 21.21 -19.65 -23.98
CA ALA A 707 21.90 -18.59 -23.28
C ALA A 707 20.91 -17.52 -22.79
N ARG A 708 21.22 -16.88 -21.67
CA ARG A 708 20.40 -15.83 -21.06
C ARG A 708 20.23 -14.58 -21.94
N GLY A 709 21.29 -14.16 -22.63
CA GLY A 709 21.36 -12.88 -23.37
C GLY A 709 20.19 -12.61 -24.33
N PRO A 710 19.84 -13.52 -25.25
CA PRO A 710 18.69 -13.33 -26.15
C PRO A 710 17.35 -13.14 -25.42
N ILE A 711 17.17 -13.73 -24.23
CA ILE A 711 15.96 -13.56 -23.44
C ILE A 711 15.95 -12.18 -22.78
N ASP A 712 17.09 -11.74 -22.25
CA ASP A 712 17.24 -10.38 -21.69
C ASP A 712 17.00 -9.30 -22.77
N GLU A 713 17.41 -9.53 -24.02
CA GLU A 713 17.10 -8.65 -25.16
C GLU A 713 15.59 -8.58 -25.46
N ARG A 714 14.88 -9.72 -25.41
CA ARG A 714 13.43 -9.78 -25.61
C ARG A 714 12.68 -9.05 -24.50
N ILE A 715 13.07 -9.26 -23.25
CA ILE A 715 12.49 -8.55 -22.09
C ILE A 715 12.81 -7.06 -22.19
N THR A 716 14.05 -6.69 -22.54
CA THR A 716 14.46 -5.30 -22.80
C THR A 716 13.56 -4.61 -23.81
N PHE A 717 13.32 -5.26 -24.96
CA PHE A 717 12.45 -4.72 -26.00
C PHE A 717 11.01 -4.56 -25.51
N TRP A 718 10.49 -5.58 -24.80
CA TRP A 718 9.15 -5.54 -24.25
C TRP A 718 8.98 -4.43 -23.22
N VAL A 719 9.91 -4.28 -22.27
CA VAL A 719 9.88 -3.22 -21.25
C VAL A 719 9.95 -1.85 -21.91
N ALA A 720 10.91 -1.65 -22.82
CA ALA A 720 11.07 -0.37 -23.52
C ALA A 720 9.81 0.01 -24.33
N LYS A 721 9.20 -0.95 -25.04
CA LYS A 721 7.96 -0.73 -25.82
C LYS A 721 6.81 -0.22 -24.94
N HIS A 722 6.65 -0.79 -23.75
CA HIS A 722 5.55 -0.41 -22.85
C HIS A 722 5.86 0.86 -22.05
N ALA A 723 7.14 1.22 -21.88
CA ALA A 723 7.54 2.43 -21.18
C ALA A 723 7.59 3.71 -22.05
N ASP A 724 7.82 3.59 -23.37
CA ASP A 724 8.11 4.72 -24.29
C ASP A 724 6.97 5.76 -24.43
N GLY A 725 7.24 6.92 -25.03
CA GLY A 725 6.55 8.20 -24.79
C GLY A 725 5.50 8.71 -25.78
N ASN A 726 4.68 7.89 -26.44
CA ASN A 726 3.44 8.43 -27.05
C ASN A 726 2.43 8.81 -25.93
N PRO A 727 2.06 10.10 -25.76
CA PRO A 727 1.14 10.53 -24.71
C PRO A 727 -0.26 9.91 -24.82
N GLU A 728 -0.75 9.63 -26.03
CA GLU A 728 -2.13 9.23 -26.28
C GLU A 728 -2.46 7.82 -25.74
N SER A 729 -1.47 6.92 -25.70
CA SER A 729 -1.62 5.55 -25.20
C SER A 729 -0.74 5.24 -23.98
N ARG A 730 -0.18 6.28 -23.35
CA ARG A 730 0.76 6.13 -22.22
C ARG A 730 0.13 5.36 -21.06
N SER A 731 -1.10 5.71 -20.68
CA SER A 731 -1.81 5.08 -19.56
C SER A 731 -2.01 3.58 -19.78
N GLU A 732 -2.49 3.18 -20.95
CA GLU A 732 -2.73 1.77 -21.28
C GLU A 732 -1.44 0.94 -21.30
N ARG A 733 -0.36 1.49 -21.88
CA ARG A 733 0.93 0.79 -21.96
C ARG A 733 1.59 0.68 -20.59
N TRP A 734 1.53 1.73 -19.78
CA TRP A 734 2.02 1.67 -18.40
C TRP A 734 1.20 0.72 -17.55
N ALA A 735 -0.12 0.61 -17.77
CA ALA A 735 -0.93 -0.41 -17.09
C ALA A 735 -0.47 -1.84 -17.41
N VAL A 736 -0.04 -2.12 -18.65
CA VAL A 736 0.55 -3.43 -19.01
C VAL A 736 1.88 -3.65 -18.27
N LEU A 737 2.74 -2.64 -18.23
CA LEU A 737 4.04 -2.73 -17.53
C LEU A 737 3.86 -2.88 -16.01
N SER A 738 2.91 -2.18 -15.41
CA SER A 738 2.57 -2.26 -13.98
C SER A 738 2.04 -3.62 -13.56
N ARG A 739 1.26 -4.30 -14.41
CA ARG A 739 0.82 -5.69 -14.15
C ARG A 739 1.99 -6.67 -14.06
N GLU A 740 3.08 -6.40 -14.78
CA GLU A 740 4.29 -7.23 -14.78
C GLU A 740 5.39 -6.69 -13.84
N SER A 741 5.05 -5.73 -12.97
CA SER A 741 6.05 -4.98 -12.20
C SER A 741 6.98 -5.88 -11.37
N SER A 742 6.46 -6.89 -10.67
CA SER A 742 7.28 -7.84 -9.91
C SER A 742 8.25 -8.62 -10.80
N ALA A 743 7.79 -9.04 -11.99
CA ALA A 743 8.60 -9.76 -12.97
C ALA A 743 9.72 -8.88 -13.54
N VAL A 744 9.40 -7.61 -13.85
CA VAL A 744 10.35 -6.62 -14.36
C VAL A 744 11.39 -6.25 -13.30
N HIS A 745 11.02 -6.11 -12.03
CA HIS A 745 11.99 -5.81 -10.97
C HIS A 745 12.94 -6.98 -10.71
N TRP A 746 12.41 -8.20 -10.70
CA TRP A 746 13.24 -9.40 -10.62
C TRP A 746 14.25 -9.43 -11.78
N TRP A 747 13.79 -9.14 -12.99
CA TRP A 747 14.66 -9.05 -14.16
C TRP A 747 15.71 -7.93 -14.06
N LEU A 748 15.34 -6.71 -13.66
CA LEU A 748 16.27 -5.58 -13.48
C LEU A 748 17.41 -5.92 -12.50
N ALA A 749 17.13 -6.70 -11.46
CA ALA A 749 18.13 -7.11 -10.48
C ALA A 749 19.24 -7.98 -11.10
N GLU A 750 18.96 -8.70 -12.18
CA GLU A 750 19.92 -9.62 -12.79
C GLU A 750 20.30 -9.27 -14.24
N ALA A 751 19.61 -8.32 -14.87
CA ALA A 751 19.84 -7.89 -16.25
C ALA A 751 21.27 -7.37 -16.44
N ASP A 752 21.85 -7.70 -17.59
CA ASP A 752 23.17 -7.22 -17.99
C ASP A 752 23.19 -5.71 -18.29
N ASP A 753 24.38 -5.14 -18.29
CA ASP A 753 24.57 -3.70 -18.48
C ASP A 753 24.07 -3.23 -19.85
N GLU A 754 24.19 -4.06 -20.89
CA GLU A 754 23.73 -3.77 -22.25
C GLU A 754 22.20 -3.59 -22.30
N SER A 755 21.46 -4.48 -21.63
CA SER A 755 20.01 -4.41 -21.47
C SER A 755 19.59 -3.18 -20.66
N LEU A 756 20.25 -2.95 -19.52
CA LEU A 756 19.96 -1.81 -18.65
C LEU A 756 20.19 -0.47 -19.35
N THR A 757 21.24 -0.34 -20.17
CA THR A 757 21.52 0.91 -20.89
C THR A 757 20.48 1.25 -21.96
N LYS A 758 19.75 0.26 -22.48
CA LYS A 758 18.62 0.45 -23.40
C LYS A 758 17.32 0.78 -22.68
N VAL A 759 17.10 0.16 -21.51
CA VAL A 759 15.87 0.30 -20.73
C VAL A 759 15.82 1.59 -19.91
N LEU A 760 16.83 1.84 -19.07
CA LEU A 760 16.76 2.89 -18.05
C LEU A 760 16.52 4.30 -18.60
N PRO A 761 17.17 4.74 -19.70
CA PRO A 761 16.93 6.07 -20.26
C PRO A 761 15.50 6.27 -20.78
N ARG A 762 14.81 5.18 -21.16
CA ARG A 762 13.44 5.21 -21.69
C ARG A 762 12.37 5.01 -20.62
N CYS A 763 12.75 4.37 -19.52
CA CYS A 763 11.79 3.87 -18.53
C CYS A 763 11.84 4.60 -17.20
N TRP A 764 12.77 5.54 -16.99
CA TRP A 764 12.89 6.23 -15.71
C TRP A 764 11.63 7.02 -15.33
N GLU A 765 10.86 7.58 -16.29
CA GLU A 765 9.57 8.24 -16.00
C GLU A 765 8.57 7.26 -15.39
N TYR A 766 8.50 6.05 -15.94
CA TYR A 766 7.68 4.98 -15.38
C TYR A 766 8.21 4.54 -14.01
N GLY A 767 9.51 4.22 -13.91
CA GLY A 767 10.15 3.75 -12.69
C GLY A 767 10.12 4.75 -11.55
N SER A 768 10.08 6.05 -11.85
CA SER A 768 9.94 7.14 -10.87
C SER A 768 8.50 7.36 -10.40
N SER A 769 7.51 6.93 -11.17
CA SER A 769 6.12 7.38 -10.98
C SER A 769 5.12 6.24 -10.70
N HIS A 770 5.41 4.98 -11.07
CA HIS A 770 4.41 3.90 -11.13
C HIS A 770 4.83 2.58 -10.48
N GLY A 771 6.06 2.47 -9.97
CA GLY A 771 6.54 1.30 -9.23
C GLY A 771 7.42 1.71 -8.05
N PRO A 772 7.81 0.79 -7.16
CA PRO A 772 8.90 1.05 -6.22
C PRO A 772 10.10 1.58 -7.01
N VAL A 773 10.53 2.80 -6.68
CA VAL A 773 11.61 3.49 -7.40
C VAL A 773 12.94 2.76 -7.23
N ARG A 774 13.11 2.02 -6.11
CA ARG A 774 14.40 1.43 -5.73
C ARG A 774 14.97 0.39 -6.71
N PRO A 775 14.22 -0.64 -7.21
CA PRO A 775 14.75 -1.54 -8.23
C PRO A 775 15.29 -0.83 -9.47
N TRP A 776 14.61 0.22 -9.93
CA TRP A 776 15.05 1.04 -11.06
C TRP A 776 16.29 1.88 -10.71
N LEU A 777 16.30 2.47 -9.51
CA LEU A 777 17.43 3.24 -9.00
C LEU A 777 18.67 2.37 -8.82
N ASP A 778 18.55 1.20 -8.21
CA ASP A 778 19.67 0.28 -7.99
C ASP A 778 20.23 -0.23 -9.32
N ALA A 779 19.36 -0.54 -10.29
CA ALA A 779 19.78 -0.88 -11.64
C ALA A 779 20.50 0.30 -12.34
N ALA A 780 19.98 1.52 -12.21
CA ALA A 780 20.62 2.72 -12.77
C ALA A 780 21.97 3.03 -12.12
N ARG A 781 22.06 2.93 -10.80
CA ARG A 781 23.30 3.06 -10.05
C ARG A 781 24.33 2.03 -10.48
N ARG A 782 23.91 0.76 -10.67
CA ARG A 782 24.81 -0.31 -11.14
C ARG A 782 25.33 -0.01 -12.54
N ALA A 783 24.42 0.27 -13.49
CA ALA A 783 24.78 0.53 -14.87
C ALA A 783 25.62 1.82 -15.03
N SER A 784 25.42 2.85 -14.20
CA SER A 784 26.22 4.08 -14.20
C SER A 784 27.64 3.92 -13.67
N LYS A 785 27.99 2.81 -12.98
CA LYS A 785 29.36 2.54 -12.52
C LYS A 785 30.27 2.01 -13.63
N ARG A 786 29.71 1.53 -14.73
CA ARG A 786 30.43 0.88 -15.83
C ARG A 786 30.63 1.86 -16.97
N LEU A 787 31.79 1.83 -17.62
CA LEU A 787 32.06 2.64 -18.82
C LEU A 787 31.21 2.12 -19.98
N HIS A 788 30.40 2.98 -20.57
CA HIS A 788 29.51 2.64 -21.69
C HIS A 788 29.15 3.91 -22.49
N PRO A 789 28.98 3.85 -23.83
CA PRO A 789 28.61 5.04 -24.62
C PRO A 789 27.28 5.69 -24.20
N ALA A 790 26.34 4.91 -23.66
CA ALA A 790 25.07 5.42 -23.14
C ALA A 790 25.12 5.80 -21.64
N ARG A 791 26.30 5.78 -20.99
CA ARG A 791 26.45 5.99 -19.54
C ARG A 791 25.88 7.34 -19.09
N ALA A 792 26.07 8.41 -19.85
CA ALA A 792 25.46 9.71 -19.55
C ALA A 792 23.92 9.66 -19.53
N LYS A 793 23.30 8.95 -20.48
CA LYS A 793 21.83 8.79 -20.55
C LYS A 793 21.30 7.95 -19.38
N VAL A 794 22.06 6.94 -18.97
CA VAL A 794 21.75 6.13 -17.78
C VAL A 794 21.95 6.95 -16.50
N ALA A 795 23.00 7.77 -16.43
CA ALA A 795 23.22 8.68 -15.30
C ALA A 795 22.12 9.73 -15.20
N TRP A 796 21.57 10.20 -16.32
CA TRP A 796 20.37 11.04 -16.29
C TRP A 796 19.18 10.32 -15.65
N ALA A 797 18.90 9.08 -16.08
CA ALA A 797 17.86 8.25 -15.45
C ALA A 797 18.14 8.03 -13.95
N TRP A 798 19.39 7.76 -13.57
CA TRP A 798 19.82 7.63 -12.18
C TRP A 798 19.52 8.92 -11.39
N ALA A 799 19.89 10.09 -11.91
CA ALA A 799 19.64 11.36 -11.26
C ALA A 799 18.14 11.61 -11.01
N GLN A 800 17.30 11.31 -12.00
CA GLN A 800 15.85 11.46 -11.86
C GLN A 800 15.27 10.50 -10.82
N LEU A 801 15.70 9.23 -10.83
CA LEU A 801 15.25 8.22 -9.86
C LEU A 801 15.75 8.52 -8.45
N ALA A 802 17.01 8.94 -8.29
CA ALA A 802 17.60 9.34 -7.01
C ALA A 802 16.92 10.59 -6.44
N SER A 803 16.54 11.54 -7.31
CA SER A 803 15.79 12.73 -6.91
C SER A 803 14.42 12.39 -6.33
N GLN A 804 13.74 11.35 -6.86
CA GLN A 804 12.44 10.93 -6.32
C GLN A 804 12.49 10.41 -4.89
N VAL A 805 13.60 9.78 -4.51
CA VAL A 805 13.81 9.18 -3.18
C VAL A 805 14.66 10.07 -2.26
N GLY A 806 14.96 11.31 -2.68
CA GLY A 806 15.68 12.29 -1.86
C GLY A 806 17.18 12.03 -1.67
N GLU A 807 17.79 11.15 -2.48
CA GLU A 807 19.21 10.79 -2.38
C GLU A 807 20.09 11.85 -3.07
N LEU A 808 20.14 13.07 -2.49
CA LEU A 808 20.77 14.24 -3.10
C LEU A 808 22.26 14.03 -3.46
N SER A 809 22.97 13.21 -2.69
CA SER A 809 24.37 12.87 -2.97
C SER A 809 24.54 12.04 -4.25
N GLU A 810 23.60 11.14 -4.52
CA GLU A 810 23.56 10.35 -5.75
C GLU A 810 23.14 11.19 -6.95
N VAL A 811 22.20 12.13 -6.77
CA VAL A 811 21.83 13.08 -7.83
C VAL A 811 23.03 13.90 -8.28
N LEU A 812 23.87 14.38 -7.35
CA LEU A 812 25.10 15.11 -7.69
C LEU A 812 26.12 14.24 -8.43
N GLN A 813 26.33 13.00 -7.98
CA GLN A 813 27.23 12.05 -8.66
C GLN A 813 26.77 11.77 -10.09
N ALA A 814 25.48 11.53 -10.27
CA ALA A 814 24.87 11.27 -11.55
C ALA A 814 24.94 12.50 -12.47
N ALA A 815 24.65 13.69 -11.95
CA ALA A 815 24.76 14.95 -12.67
C ALA A 815 26.19 15.22 -13.15
N GLU A 816 27.20 14.87 -12.36
CA GLU A 816 28.60 15.02 -12.75
C GLU A 816 28.96 14.13 -13.94
N ILE A 817 28.48 12.87 -13.96
CA ILE A 817 28.64 11.98 -15.11
C ILE A 817 27.97 12.57 -16.35
N VAL A 818 26.73 13.08 -16.23
CA VAL A 818 26.02 13.74 -17.34
C VAL A 818 26.79 14.96 -17.85
N ARG A 819 27.38 15.75 -16.95
CA ARG A 819 28.16 16.95 -17.29
C ARG A 819 29.45 16.62 -18.04
N GLN A 820 30.13 15.54 -17.66
CA GLN A 820 31.40 15.12 -18.26
C GLN A 820 31.22 14.34 -19.57
N GLU A 821 30.19 13.49 -19.64
CA GLU A 821 30.03 12.50 -20.72
C GLU A 821 28.79 12.73 -21.60
N GLY A 822 27.98 13.76 -21.33
CA GLY A 822 26.75 14.05 -22.08
C GLY A 822 26.97 14.54 -23.52
N ASP A 823 25.96 14.37 -24.35
CA ASP A 823 25.99 14.71 -25.78
C ASP A 823 25.71 16.22 -26.00
N GLY A 824 26.62 17.08 -25.54
CA GLY A 824 26.67 18.50 -25.92
C GLY A 824 26.27 19.52 -24.83
N GLU A 825 26.04 20.78 -25.23
CA GLU A 825 25.75 21.89 -24.29
C GLU A 825 24.44 21.70 -23.54
N ARG A 826 23.44 21.05 -24.15
CA ARG A 826 22.13 20.82 -23.53
C ARG A 826 22.24 19.94 -22.28
N ASP A 827 22.96 18.84 -22.36
CA ASP A 827 23.12 17.89 -21.25
C ASP A 827 23.91 18.53 -20.09
N ARG A 828 24.90 19.36 -20.40
CA ARG A 828 25.62 20.16 -19.40
C ARG A 828 24.70 21.16 -18.68
N ALA A 829 23.78 21.81 -19.41
CA ALA A 829 22.80 22.71 -18.80
C ALA A 829 21.75 21.97 -17.96
N LEU A 830 21.36 20.75 -18.36
CA LEU A 830 20.49 19.88 -17.56
C LEU A 830 21.18 19.43 -16.26
N ALA A 831 22.44 19.02 -16.33
CA ALA A 831 23.25 18.68 -15.16
C ALA A 831 23.44 19.86 -14.20
N ALA A 832 23.73 21.05 -14.73
CA ALA A 832 23.81 22.28 -13.93
C ALA A 832 22.45 22.60 -13.27
N GLY A 833 21.35 22.38 -13.97
CA GLY A 833 20.00 22.53 -13.42
C GLY A 833 19.75 21.63 -12.21
N LEU A 834 20.16 20.36 -12.26
CA LEU A 834 20.06 19.45 -11.11
C LEU A 834 20.88 19.94 -9.91
N GLY A 835 22.10 20.44 -10.15
CA GLY A 835 22.91 21.06 -9.10
C GLY A 835 22.22 22.26 -8.44
N ALA A 836 21.59 23.12 -9.25
CA ALA A 836 20.82 24.25 -8.75
C ALA A 836 19.61 23.82 -7.90
N ASP A 837 18.88 22.77 -8.31
CA ASP A 837 17.74 22.25 -7.54
C ASP A 837 18.16 21.75 -6.16
N ILE A 838 19.33 21.11 -6.08
CA ILE A 838 19.87 20.58 -4.81
C ILE A 838 20.33 21.70 -3.89
N LEU A 839 20.97 22.74 -4.43
CA LEU A 839 21.38 23.91 -3.65
C LEU A 839 20.16 24.66 -3.10
N VAL A 840 19.10 24.82 -3.91
CA VAL A 840 17.83 25.38 -3.45
C VAL A 840 17.21 24.52 -2.35
N ALA A 841 17.21 23.20 -2.51
CA ALA A 841 16.72 22.27 -1.49
C ALA A 841 17.53 22.33 -0.18
N ARG A 842 18.79 22.76 -0.22
CA ARG A 842 19.66 23.00 0.95
C ARG A 842 19.53 24.40 1.56
N GLY A 843 18.72 25.28 0.96
CA GLY A 843 18.58 26.67 1.37
C GLY A 843 19.63 27.62 0.79
N GLU A 844 20.52 27.13 -0.08
CA GLU A 844 21.55 27.91 -0.78
C GLU A 844 20.96 28.59 -2.03
N LEU A 845 19.97 29.45 -1.81
CA LEU A 845 19.14 30.05 -2.86
C LEU A 845 19.95 30.91 -3.85
N ASP A 846 20.96 31.63 -3.38
CA ASP A 846 21.76 32.53 -4.23
C ASP A 846 22.61 31.76 -5.25
N GLU A 847 23.23 30.66 -4.84
CA GLU A 847 24.05 29.86 -5.75
C GLU A 847 23.17 29.07 -6.73
N GLY A 848 22.03 28.54 -6.28
CA GLY A 848 21.03 27.96 -7.17
C GLY A 848 20.51 28.96 -8.20
N LEU A 849 20.26 30.21 -7.80
CA LEU A 849 19.85 31.28 -8.69
C LEU A 849 20.95 31.66 -9.69
N ARG A 850 22.22 31.71 -9.25
CA ARG A 850 23.39 31.99 -10.09
C ARG A 850 23.51 30.95 -11.20
N ILE A 851 23.51 29.66 -10.84
CA ILE A 851 23.61 28.55 -11.82
C ILE A 851 22.46 28.62 -12.84
N ARG A 852 21.23 28.86 -12.38
CA ARG A 852 20.06 28.97 -13.28
C ARG A 852 20.18 30.13 -14.26
N ARG A 853 20.71 31.28 -13.83
CA ARG A 853 20.85 32.50 -14.66
C ARG A 853 22.05 32.50 -15.58
N GLU A 854 23.19 32.07 -15.07
CA GLU A 854 24.49 32.25 -15.73
C GLU A 854 24.92 31.02 -16.52
N GLU A 855 24.47 29.82 -16.13
CA GLU A 855 24.92 28.56 -16.73
C GLU A 855 23.81 27.88 -17.55
N ALA A 856 22.60 27.75 -16.99
CA ALA A 856 21.52 27.01 -17.65
C ALA A 856 20.74 27.85 -18.68
N LEU A 857 20.23 29.02 -18.28
CA LEU A 857 19.39 29.87 -19.14
C LEU A 857 20.08 30.28 -20.46
N PRO A 858 21.36 30.72 -20.48
CA PRO A 858 22.01 31.13 -21.73
C PRO A 858 22.18 29.99 -22.73
N VAL A 859 22.34 28.75 -22.24
CA VAL A 859 22.42 27.56 -23.10
C VAL A 859 21.08 27.31 -23.78
N TYR A 860 19.98 27.30 -23.03
CA TYR A 860 18.65 27.10 -23.63
C TYR A 860 18.28 28.22 -24.61
N GLU A 861 18.75 29.45 -24.39
CA GLU A 861 18.59 30.55 -25.33
C GLU A 861 19.40 30.35 -26.62
N ARG A 862 20.67 29.94 -26.54
CA ARG A 862 21.49 29.65 -27.72
C ARG A 862 20.95 28.46 -28.52
N LEU A 863 20.45 27.43 -27.85
CA LEU A 863 19.88 26.23 -28.47
C LEU A 863 18.47 26.44 -29.03
N GLY A 864 17.82 27.56 -28.73
CA GLY A 864 16.43 27.81 -29.11
C GLY A 864 15.41 26.89 -28.41
N ASP A 865 15.77 26.27 -27.27
CA ASP A 865 14.89 25.39 -26.51
C ASP A 865 13.87 26.22 -25.70
N VAL A 866 12.78 26.59 -26.38
CA VAL A 866 11.72 27.45 -25.83
C VAL A 866 11.11 26.86 -24.55
N ARG A 867 10.95 25.53 -24.48
CA ARG A 867 10.36 24.85 -23.33
C ARG A 867 11.29 24.91 -22.12
N SER A 868 12.54 24.50 -22.27
CA SER A 868 13.52 24.48 -21.17
C SER A 868 13.83 25.90 -20.68
N LYS A 869 13.84 26.88 -21.57
CA LYS A 869 13.91 28.30 -21.23
C LYS A 869 12.75 28.73 -20.32
N ALA A 870 11.51 28.43 -20.71
CA ALA A 870 10.32 28.84 -19.95
C ALA A 870 10.28 28.17 -18.55
N VAL A 871 10.66 26.90 -18.46
CA VAL A 871 10.78 26.18 -17.18
C VAL A 871 11.84 26.82 -16.28
N THR A 872 13.04 27.07 -16.82
CA THR A 872 14.14 27.69 -16.07
C THR A 872 13.77 29.08 -15.55
N MET A 873 13.03 29.86 -16.34
CA MET A 873 12.53 31.16 -15.91
C MET A 873 11.47 31.08 -14.80
N GLY A 874 10.64 30.02 -14.80
CA GLY A 874 9.72 29.73 -13.70
C GLY A 874 10.46 29.42 -12.41
N GLN A 875 11.46 28.53 -12.47
CA GLN A 875 12.29 28.17 -11.32
C GLN A 875 13.06 29.38 -10.76
N ILE A 876 13.55 30.26 -11.63
CA ILE A 876 14.14 31.56 -11.21
C ILE A 876 13.12 32.42 -10.45
N ALA A 877 11.86 32.45 -10.90
CA ALA A 877 10.81 33.20 -10.22
C ALA A 877 10.48 32.58 -8.85
N ASP A 878 10.41 31.25 -8.77
CA ASP A 878 10.15 30.52 -7.52
C ASP A 878 11.26 30.77 -6.48
N ILE A 879 12.54 30.75 -6.90
CA ILE A 879 13.66 31.08 -6.03
C ILE A 879 13.58 32.55 -5.55
N LEU A 880 13.21 33.48 -6.45
CA LEU A 880 13.05 34.90 -6.08
C LEU A 880 11.88 35.13 -5.12
N VAL A 881 10.80 34.35 -5.22
CA VAL A 881 9.70 34.34 -4.25
C VAL A 881 10.19 33.82 -2.90
N ALA A 882 10.94 32.71 -2.89
CA ALA A 882 11.53 32.16 -1.68
C ALA A 882 12.51 33.12 -0.98
N GLN A 883 13.16 34.02 -1.74
CA GLN A 883 13.99 35.10 -1.22
C GLN A 883 13.19 36.36 -0.77
N GLY A 884 11.86 36.37 -0.90
CA GLY A 884 11.02 37.54 -0.58
C GLY A 884 11.07 38.67 -1.63
N ASN A 885 11.58 38.42 -2.83
CA ASN A 885 11.78 39.42 -3.89
C ASN A 885 10.65 39.40 -4.95
N TRP A 886 9.45 39.77 -4.51
CA TRP A 886 8.20 39.72 -5.28
C TRP A 886 8.23 40.51 -6.59
N THR A 887 8.86 41.69 -6.60
CA THR A 887 8.95 42.56 -7.78
C THR A 887 9.75 41.90 -8.91
N ARG A 888 10.87 41.24 -8.56
CA ARG A 888 11.70 40.52 -9.53
C ARG A 888 11.07 39.19 -9.96
N ALA A 889 10.34 38.51 -9.06
CA ALA A 889 9.58 37.31 -9.39
C ALA A 889 8.46 37.59 -10.41
N CYS A 890 7.71 38.70 -10.23
CA CYS A 890 6.68 39.14 -11.17
C CYS A 890 7.27 39.49 -12.54
N ALA A 891 8.43 40.16 -12.59
CA ALA A 891 9.10 40.50 -13.85
C ALA A 891 9.55 39.26 -14.64
N SER A 892 10.06 38.23 -13.95
CA SER A 892 10.40 36.93 -14.55
C SER A 892 9.16 36.19 -15.07
N SER A 893 8.07 36.20 -14.32
CA SER A 893 6.78 35.59 -14.69
C SER A 893 6.04 36.32 -15.82
N ALA A 894 6.16 37.65 -15.90
CA ALA A 894 5.58 38.45 -16.98
C ALA A 894 6.26 38.18 -18.33
N LYS A 895 7.58 37.97 -18.34
CA LYS A 895 8.33 37.57 -19.55
C LYS A 895 7.95 36.17 -20.04
N ARG A 896 7.47 35.27 -19.15
CA ARG A 896 6.88 33.96 -19.52
C ARG A 896 5.56 34.11 -20.28
N ARG A 897 4.71 35.09 -19.92
CA ARG A 897 3.40 35.31 -20.56
C ARG A 897 3.47 36.07 -21.90
N CYS A 898 4.48 36.91 -22.10
CA CYS A 898 4.60 37.72 -23.32
C CYS A 898 4.93 36.96 -24.63
N ARG A 899 5.04 35.62 -24.64
CA ARG A 899 5.35 34.85 -25.87
C ARG A 899 4.36 33.72 -26.23
N SER A 900 3.32 33.49 -25.43
CA SER A 900 2.20 32.59 -25.78
C SER A 900 0.92 33.41 -26.03
N THR A 901 0.76 33.85 -27.28
CA THR A 901 -0.51 34.26 -27.95
C THR A 901 -1.52 35.16 -27.20
N SER A 902 -1.64 36.40 -27.70
CA SER A 902 -2.90 37.07 -28.10
C SER A 902 -4.17 36.79 -27.30
N ALA A 903 -4.41 37.55 -26.21
CA ALA A 903 -5.75 37.97 -25.76
C ALA A 903 -5.63 38.95 -24.58
N TRP A 904 -5.33 40.23 -24.85
CA TRP A 904 -5.61 41.33 -23.93
C TRP A 904 -6.23 42.47 -24.73
N ALA A 905 -7.55 42.43 -24.87
CA ALA A 905 -8.36 43.61 -25.08
C ALA A 905 -9.35 43.66 -23.92
N MET A 906 -9.01 44.48 -22.93
CA MET A 906 -9.90 45.21 -22.01
C MET A 906 -9.16 45.46 -20.71
N CYS A 907 -8.46 46.60 -20.67
CA CYS A 907 -8.42 47.55 -19.57
C CYS A 907 -7.31 48.56 -19.87
N GLY A 908 -7.71 49.77 -20.23
CA GLY A 908 -6.90 50.97 -20.03
C GLY A 908 -7.80 52.07 -19.46
N PRO A 909 -7.25 53.23 -19.10
CA PRO A 909 -5.90 53.48 -18.60
C PRO A 909 -5.91 54.01 -17.15
N ARG A 910 -4.71 53.99 -16.56
CA ARG A 910 -4.31 54.62 -15.30
C ARG A 910 -4.62 56.12 -15.23
N PRO A 911 -4.65 56.70 -14.02
CA PRO A 911 -3.40 57.26 -13.43
C PRO A 911 -2.74 56.37 -12.38
#